data_AF-W6UZJ0-F1
#
_entry.id   AF-W6UZJ0-F1
#
_cell.length_a   1.000
_cell.length_b   1.000
_cell.length_c   1.000
_cell.angle_alpha   90.00
_cell.angle_beta   90.00
_cell.angle_gamma   90.00
#
_symmetry.space_group_name_H-M   'P 1'
#
loop_
_entity.id
_entity.type
_entity.pdbx_description
1 polymer ?
#
loop_
_entity_poly.entity_id
_entity_poly.type
_entity_poly.pdbx_seq_one_letter_code
_entity_poly.pdbx_strand_id
1 'polypeptide(L)'
;MSLHICVSGLTSTQRNLKLASDKHLYNNKLWKDFVAEHNAKRGSNDPESLDWIKDASLNSLLDVFKFYCQKEPYQNKELRAVFEKGSRGDVIDNFQALATYCANDVKMTFETFRNLWKLYQEREYLKYWTKEMEERLCGVNSRRAFETRANPDARDDLLLDELRRSVEVMPLDLDTVNHLVSSLKKISDNDRGEQVKSKNSLPPVYENLGELQAKGALFWGNKDRYETDHSVKWISASRRKKLRRSATDTINPEIPTCWFCPLPNEAGTGLPVGSPLSKPFQVHIASGRLYSSPTAGGGEDHSADQILRDRIRASFWQSYSKRVIALRNGKVPFGRRYGAILPQVIAAGTISRRAVEPLWLTASNAERERLGSEIKALVQAPPGFCLVGADVDSQEMWIASLIGDSVVGFQGGTPYGWMTLEGSKAKGTDLHTKTANLIGIKRNEAKILNYARLYGSGLEFTKHLLSKFQSNLRPEEASLKAEKLMRATKGHRVPVHMGKGCKEEAETRYIWKDGTESCVFNALEAIARSPEPRTPVLGAQITKTLTPTVVKDDFLPSRINWVVQSSAVDYLHCLLVFMAWLIKKYSLRARLCISIHDEVRYLCDQRCADQMALALQISNLLTRALFAFQLGMHDLPESVAYFSSVEVDTCLRKDPSNDCKTPSNPDGLEITYNIPKGRSFTITEIIERTGGAMEPFDSEAREPATNVI
;
A
#
# COMPACT_ATOMS: atom_id res chain seq x y z
N MET A 1 -12.07 -4.11 -17.83
CA MET A 1 -11.56 -3.00 -17.00
C MET A 1 -10.04 -2.89 -16.98
N SER A 2 -9.28 -3.96 -16.67
CA SER A 2 -7.80 -3.94 -16.70
C SER A 2 -7.23 -3.37 -18.01
N LEU A 3 -7.70 -3.88 -19.16
CA LEU A 3 -7.28 -3.37 -20.48
C LEU A 3 -7.58 -1.88 -20.68
N HIS A 4 -8.72 -1.39 -20.17
CA HIS A 4 -9.03 0.04 -20.22
C HIS A 4 -8.03 0.84 -19.38
N ILE A 5 -7.65 0.33 -18.20
CA ILE A 5 -6.67 0.98 -17.33
C ILE A 5 -5.29 1.05 -18.01
N CYS A 6 -4.89 0.00 -18.72
CA CYS A 6 -3.65 -0.01 -19.50
C CYS A 6 -3.69 1.01 -20.65
N VAL A 7 -4.79 1.07 -21.40
CA VAL A 7 -4.87 1.87 -22.64
C VAL A 7 -5.21 3.34 -22.37
N SER A 8 -6.14 3.61 -21.45
CA SER A 8 -6.70 4.95 -21.18
C SER A 8 -7.03 5.17 -19.69
N GLY A 9 -6.34 4.50 -18.76
CA GLY A 9 -6.56 4.66 -17.33
C GLY A 9 -6.22 6.06 -16.82
N LEU A 10 -6.94 6.53 -15.80
CA LEU A 10 -6.72 7.84 -15.18
C LEU A 10 -6.06 7.74 -13.81
N THR A 11 -5.13 8.66 -13.52
CA THR A 11 -4.55 8.80 -12.17
C THR A 11 -5.63 9.22 -11.18
N SER A 12 -5.37 9.09 -9.88
CA SER A 12 -6.30 9.56 -8.85
C SER A 12 -6.62 11.05 -9.00
N THR A 13 -5.61 11.87 -9.31
CA THR A 13 -5.79 13.31 -9.57
C THR A 13 -6.61 13.56 -10.82
N GLN A 14 -6.26 12.92 -11.95
CA GLN A 14 -7.03 13.06 -13.20
C GLN A 14 -8.48 12.60 -13.04
N ARG A 15 -8.72 11.51 -12.32
CA ARG A 15 -10.07 10.99 -12.04
C ARG A 15 -10.88 11.99 -11.22
N ASN A 16 -10.28 12.60 -10.20
CA ASN A 16 -10.96 13.61 -9.39
C ASN A 16 -11.27 14.88 -10.22
N LEU A 17 -10.36 15.30 -11.10
CA LEU A 17 -10.58 16.42 -12.02
C LEU A 17 -11.70 16.11 -13.04
N LYS A 18 -11.70 14.91 -13.63
CA LYS A 18 -12.76 14.44 -14.53
C LYS A 18 -14.12 14.42 -13.83
N LEU A 19 -14.18 13.86 -12.62
CA LEU A 19 -15.40 13.85 -11.80
C LEU A 19 -15.89 15.26 -11.45
N ALA A 20 -14.97 16.17 -11.14
CA ALA A 20 -15.32 17.56 -10.89
C ALA A 20 -15.87 18.24 -12.15
N SER A 21 -15.26 17.99 -13.31
CA SER A 21 -15.73 18.50 -14.59
C SER A 21 -17.12 17.97 -14.96
N ASP A 22 -17.32 16.65 -14.88
CA ASP A 22 -18.58 15.99 -15.25
C ASP A 22 -19.75 16.40 -14.37
N LYS A 23 -19.48 16.77 -13.12
CA LYS A 23 -20.48 17.26 -12.15
C LYS A 23 -20.55 18.79 -12.08
N HIS A 24 -19.81 19.50 -12.93
CA HIS A 24 -19.69 20.97 -12.89
C HIS A 24 -19.29 21.54 -11.51
N LEU A 25 -18.48 20.80 -10.74
CA LEU A 25 -18.01 21.16 -9.41
C LEU A 25 -16.70 21.98 -9.45
N TYR A 26 -16.67 23.03 -10.27
CA TYR A 26 -15.49 23.87 -10.48
C TYR A 26 -15.08 24.68 -9.23
N ASN A 27 -15.96 24.77 -8.24
CA ASN A 27 -15.68 25.45 -6.97
C ASN A 27 -14.81 24.64 -6.00
N ASN A 28 -14.57 23.36 -6.28
CA ASN A 28 -13.73 22.50 -5.45
C ASN A 28 -12.28 23.04 -5.40
N LYS A 29 -11.70 23.07 -4.19
CA LYS A 29 -10.30 23.48 -3.95
C LYS A 29 -9.32 22.79 -4.92
N LEU A 30 -9.44 21.48 -5.13
CA LEU A 30 -8.56 20.74 -6.03
C LEU A 30 -8.59 21.29 -7.47
N TRP A 31 -9.80 21.61 -7.96
CA TRP A 31 -9.97 22.17 -9.31
C TRP A 31 -9.34 23.55 -9.41
N LYS A 32 -9.62 24.42 -8.43
CA LYS A 32 -9.07 25.78 -8.38
C LYS A 32 -7.54 25.78 -8.31
N ASP A 33 -6.97 24.98 -7.41
CA ASP A 33 -5.53 24.86 -7.22
C ASP A 33 -4.86 24.35 -8.51
N PHE A 34 -5.44 23.33 -9.16
CA PHE A 34 -4.92 22.79 -10.41
C PHE A 34 -4.97 23.80 -11.55
N VAL A 35 -6.12 24.45 -11.78
CA VAL A 35 -6.28 25.43 -12.86
C VAL A 35 -5.38 26.65 -12.64
N ALA A 36 -5.21 27.10 -11.39
CA ALA A 36 -4.29 28.16 -11.05
C ALA A 36 -2.84 27.80 -11.40
N GLU A 37 -2.38 26.60 -11.01
CA GLU A 37 -1.03 26.12 -11.34
C GLU A 37 -0.84 25.92 -12.85
N HIS A 38 -1.86 25.39 -13.52
CA HIS A 38 -1.88 25.16 -14.96
C HIS A 38 -1.74 26.47 -15.75
N ASN A 39 -2.55 27.47 -15.42
CA ASN A 39 -2.52 28.78 -16.08
C ASN A 39 -1.20 29.52 -15.78
N ALA A 40 -0.68 29.40 -14.55
CA ALA A 40 0.60 30.00 -14.16
C ALA A 40 1.78 29.46 -14.99
N LYS A 41 1.76 28.18 -15.39
CA LYS A 41 2.80 27.57 -16.25
C LYS A 41 2.72 28.00 -17.71
N ARG A 42 1.55 28.42 -18.20
CA ARG A 42 1.30 28.69 -19.63
C ARG A 42 1.22 30.15 -20.02
N GLY A 43 1.01 31.05 -19.06
CA GLY A 43 0.89 32.49 -19.34
C GLY A 43 -0.36 32.88 -20.15
N SER A 44 -1.30 31.96 -20.41
CA SER A 44 -2.60 32.26 -21.03
C SER A 44 -3.72 31.37 -20.46
N ASN A 45 -4.95 31.87 -20.47
CA ASN A 45 -6.18 31.15 -20.09
C ASN A 45 -6.77 30.40 -21.30
N ASP A 46 -5.97 29.62 -22.02
CA ASP A 46 -6.45 28.88 -23.20
C ASP A 46 -7.43 27.75 -22.79
N PRO A 47 -8.71 27.77 -23.21
CA PRO A 47 -9.70 26.75 -22.88
C PRO A 47 -9.42 25.37 -23.49
N GLU A 48 -8.63 25.29 -24.58
CA GLU A 48 -8.23 24.02 -25.23
C GLU A 48 -7.22 23.20 -24.39
N SER A 49 -6.71 23.80 -23.32
CA SER A 49 -5.62 23.25 -22.51
C SER A 49 -5.99 22.05 -21.61
N LEU A 50 -7.30 21.81 -21.40
CA LEU A 50 -7.86 20.70 -20.63
C LEU A 50 -8.57 19.65 -21.51
N ASP A 51 -8.33 19.64 -22.82
CA ASP A 51 -9.02 18.74 -23.76
C ASP A 51 -8.84 17.25 -23.45
N TRP A 52 -7.75 16.87 -22.77
CA TRP A 52 -7.57 15.51 -22.28
C TRP A 52 -8.72 15.01 -21.40
N ILE A 53 -9.47 15.91 -20.74
CA ILE A 53 -10.66 15.57 -19.95
C ILE A 53 -11.78 15.04 -20.86
N LYS A 54 -11.93 15.56 -22.08
CA LYS A 54 -12.94 15.10 -23.05
C LYS A 54 -12.59 13.70 -23.58
N ASP A 55 -11.30 13.44 -23.77
CA ASP A 55 -10.77 12.17 -24.28
C ASP A 55 -10.51 11.12 -23.18
N ALA A 56 -11.10 11.32 -22.00
CA ALA A 56 -10.93 10.47 -20.82
C ALA A 56 -12.24 9.81 -20.38
N SER A 57 -12.16 8.54 -19.94
CA SER A 57 -13.28 7.80 -19.37
C SER A 57 -13.01 7.45 -17.90
N LEU A 58 -14.09 7.44 -17.09
CA LEU A 58 -14.06 6.90 -15.74
C LEU A 58 -14.11 5.37 -15.76
N ASN A 59 -13.82 4.76 -14.60
CA ASN A 59 -13.76 3.30 -14.44
C ASN A 59 -15.14 2.67 -14.21
N SER A 60 -16.11 2.95 -15.07
CA SER A 60 -17.44 2.30 -15.03
C SER A 60 -17.77 1.66 -16.39
N LEU A 61 -18.48 0.53 -16.38
CA LEU A 61 -18.83 -0.15 -17.64
C LEU A 61 -19.63 0.77 -18.58
N LEU A 62 -20.53 1.58 -18.04
CA LEU A 62 -21.34 2.53 -18.82
C LEU A 62 -20.46 3.59 -19.50
N ASP A 63 -19.55 4.21 -18.76
CA ASP A 63 -18.68 5.26 -19.29
C ASP A 63 -17.71 4.69 -20.32
N VAL A 64 -17.12 3.52 -20.01
CA VAL A 64 -16.18 2.83 -20.89
C VAL A 64 -16.87 2.35 -22.17
N PHE A 65 -18.10 1.84 -22.08
CA PHE A 65 -18.90 1.44 -23.25
C PHE A 65 -19.24 2.65 -24.12
N LYS A 66 -19.71 3.76 -23.53
CA LYS A 66 -19.92 5.02 -24.26
C LYS A 66 -18.66 5.47 -24.98
N PHE A 67 -17.53 5.44 -24.28
CA PHE A 67 -16.25 5.91 -24.79
C PHE A 67 -15.73 5.08 -25.97
N TYR A 68 -15.68 3.74 -25.86
CA TYR A 68 -15.10 2.90 -26.90
C TYR A 68 -16.08 2.44 -27.98
N CYS A 69 -17.37 2.33 -27.66
CA CYS A 69 -18.38 1.87 -28.61
C CYS A 69 -19.16 3.02 -29.26
N GLN A 70 -19.07 4.25 -28.71
CA GLN A 70 -19.82 5.43 -29.18
C GLN A 70 -21.33 5.16 -29.29
N LYS A 71 -21.86 4.40 -28.33
CA LYS A 71 -23.27 4.02 -28.22
C LYS A 71 -23.81 4.37 -26.85
N GLU A 72 -25.10 4.68 -26.77
CA GLU A 72 -25.78 4.77 -25.49
C GLU A 72 -25.91 3.38 -24.83
N PRO A 73 -25.58 3.24 -23.54
CA PRO A 73 -25.71 2.00 -22.80
C PRO A 73 -27.13 1.47 -22.82
N TYR A 74 -27.26 0.15 -22.90
CA TYR A 74 -28.56 -0.52 -22.95
C TYR A 74 -29.31 -0.51 -21.60
N GLN A 75 -28.72 0.03 -20.54
CA GLN A 75 -29.16 -0.20 -19.15
C GLN A 75 -29.79 1.00 -18.47
N ASN A 76 -30.75 0.71 -17.59
CA ASN A 76 -31.33 1.64 -16.63
C ASN A 76 -30.74 1.38 -15.21
N LYS A 77 -30.34 2.44 -14.50
CA LYS A 77 -29.75 2.39 -13.14
C LYS A 77 -30.72 1.82 -12.09
N GLU A 78 -32.02 1.85 -12.33
CA GLU A 78 -33.05 1.44 -11.38
C GLU A 78 -33.04 -0.06 -11.08
N LEU A 79 -32.85 -0.92 -12.10
CA LEU A 79 -32.83 -2.38 -11.94
C LEU A 79 -31.64 -2.88 -11.12
N ARG A 80 -30.53 -2.14 -11.14
CA ARG A 80 -29.34 -2.44 -10.34
C ARG A 80 -29.62 -2.37 -8.84
N ALA A 81 -30.51 -1.48 -8.41
CA ALA A 81 -30.83 -1.31 -6.99
C ALA A 81 -31.46 -2.57 -6.38
N VAL A 82 -32.15 -3.39 -7.19
CA VAL A 82 -32.71 -4.68 -6.76
C VAL A 82 -31.61 -5.65 -6.35
N PHE A 83 -30.47 -5.67 -7.04
CA PHE A 83 -29.32 -6.50 -6.64
C PHE A 83 -28.57 -5.97 -5.42
N GLU A 84 -28.56 -4.65 -5.20
CA GLU A 84 -27.80 -4.03 -4.11
C GLU A 84 -28.55 -4.03 -2.78
N LYS A 85 -29.87 -3.86 -2.82
CA LYS A 85 -30.71 -3.63 -1.65
C LYS A 85 -31.93 -4.55 -1.57
N GLY A 86 -32.29 -5.23 -2.65
CA GLY A 86 -33.45 -6.09 -2.71
C GLY A 86 -33.24 -7.42 -1.98
N SER A 87 -34.34 -8.07 -1.66
CA SER A 87 -34.39 -9.42 -1.13
C SER A 87 -34.31 -10.46 -2.25
N ARG A 88 -34.13 -11.73 -1.87
CA ARG A 88 -34.22 -12.85 -2.82
C ARG A 88 -35.58 -12.92 -3.51
N GLY A 89 -36.67 -12.57 -2.81
CA GLY A 89 -38.02 -12.53 -3.38
C GLY A 89 -38.10 -11.53 -4.52
N ASP A 90 -37.61 -10.30 -4.30
CA ASP A 90 -37.60 -9.23 -5.31
C ASP A 90 -36.83 -9.63 -6.58
N VAL A 91 -35.76 -10.43 -6.45
CA VAL A 91 -34.99 -10.96 -7.59
C VAL A 91 -35.76 -12.02 -8.36
N ILE A 92 -36.50 -12.89 -7.65
CA ILE A 92 -37.34 -13.92 -8.28
C ILE A 92 -38.50 -13.27 -9.04
N ASP A 93 -39.16 -12.30 -8.42
CA ASP A 93 -40.33 -11.63 -9.00
C ASP A 93 -39.97 -10.80 -10.23
N ASN A 94 -38.74 -10.27 -10.30
CA ASN A 94 -38.23 -9.49 -11.42
C ASN A 94 -37.24 -10.26 -12.31
N PHE A 95 -37.20 -11.59 -12.22
CA PHE A 95 -36.13 -12.41 -12.80
C PHE A 95 -35.87 -12.14 -14.28
N GLN A 96 -36.91 -12.07 -15.11
CA GLN A 96 -36.75 -11.88 -16.57
C GLN A 96 -36.08 -10.54 -16.91
N ALA A 97 -36.48 -9.46 -16.22
CA ALA A 97 -35.91 -8.13 -16.42
C ALA A 97 -34.46 -8.07 -15.92
N LEU A 98 -34.18 -8.68 -14.77
CA LEU A 98 -32.84 -8.75 -14.19
C LEU A 98 -31.88 -9.63 -15.00
N ALA A 99 -32.35 -10.76 -15.52
CA ALA A 99 -31.57 -11.63 -16.40
C ALA A 99 -31.23 -10.92 -17.72
N THR A 100 -32.18 -10.17 -18.28
CA THR A 100 -31.94 -9.32 -19.46
C THR A 100 -30.95 -8.21 -19.16
N TYR A 101 -31.06 -7.57 -17.99
CA TYR A 101 -30.10 -6.57 -17.51
C TYR A 101 -28.67 -7.16 -17.44
N CYS A 102 -28.51 -8.35 -16.86
CA CYS A 102 -27.22 -9.05 -16.79
C CYS A 102 -26.69 -9.44 -18.18
N ALA A 103 -27.56 -9.93 -19.07
CA ALA A 103 -27.17 -10.26 -20.44
C ALA A 103 -26.67 -9.02 -21.21
N ASN A 104 -27.33 -7.87 -21.00
CA ASN A 104 -26.90 -6.59 -21.56
C ASN A 104 -25.55 -6.12 -21.00
N ASP A 105 -25.27 -6.33 -19.71
CA ASP A 105 -23.94 -6.09 -19.12
C ASP A 105 -22.84 -6.90 -19.81
N VAL A 106 -23.10 -8.21 -20.00
CA VAL A 106 -22.17 -9.11 -20.69
C VAL A 106 -21.96 -8.67 -22.14
N LYS A 107 -23.04 -8.29 -22.84
CA LYS A 107 -22.98 -7.80 -24.22
C LYS A 107 -22.18 -6.50 -24.34
N MET A 108 -22.43 -5.51 -23.48
CA MET A 108 -21.66 -4.26 -23.45
C MET A 108 -20.19 -4.52 -23.15
N THR A 109 -19.90 -5.43 -22.20
CA THR A 109 -18.54 -5.83 -21.86
C THR A 109 -17.83 -6.46 -23.05
N PHE A 110 -18.49 -7.37 -23.77
CA PHE A 110 -17.93 -8.02 -24.95
C PHE A 110 -17.66 -7.03 -26.10
N GLU A 111 -18.62 -6.15 -26.42
CA GLU A 111 -18.43 -5.11 -27.45
C GLU A 111 -17.27 -4.18 -27.11
N THR A 112 -17.22 -3.70 -25.86
CA THR A 112 -16.13 -2.88 -25.34
C THR A 112 -14.80 -3.60 -25.46
N PHE A 113 -14.74 -4.86 -25.05
CA PHE A 113 -13.55 -5.68 -25.11
C PHE A 113 -13.05 -5.83 -26.56
N ARG A 114 -13.93 -6.03 -27.54
CA ARG A 114 -13.54 -6.13 -28.96
C ARG A 114 -12.85 -4.86 -29.46
N ASN A 115 -13.28 -3.68 -29.01
CA ASN A 115 -12.66 -2.41 -29.39
C ASN A 115 -11.34 -2.18 -28.63
N LEU A 116 -11.33 -2.43 -27.33
CA LEU A 116 -10.13 -2.34 -26.49
C LEU A 116 -9.02 -3.30 -26.93
N TRP A 117 -9.37 -4.53 -27.28
CA TRP A 117 -8.42 -5.56 -27.71
C TRP A 117 -7.66 -5.14 -28.98
N LYS A 118 -8.32 -4.38 -29.87
CA LYS A 118 -7.67 -3.81 -31.06
C LYS A 118 -6.62 -2.76 -30.70
N LEU A 119 -6.89 -1.97 -29.66
CA LEU A 119 -6.02 -0.87 -29.23
C LEU A 119 -4.85 -1.34 -28.36
N TYR A 120 -4.98 -2.49 -27.71
CA TYR A 120 -3.92 -3.05 -26.88
C TYR A 120 -2.78 -3.58 -27.76
N GLN A 121 -1.59 -2.97 -27.62
CA GLN A 121 -0.41 -3.24 -28.46
C GLN A 121 0.43 -4.43 -27.96
N GLU A 122 0.38 -4.77 -26.67
CA GLU A 122 1.20 -5.83 -26.04
C GLU A 122 0.55 -7.23 -26.09
N ARG A 123 0.01 -7.62 -27.26
CA ARG A 123 -0.81 -8.85 -27.38
C ARG A 123 -0.04 -10.15 -27.17
N GLU A 124 1.27 -10.16 -27.39
CA GLU A 124 2.08 -11.39 -27.30
C GLU A 124 2.37 -11.81 -25.86
N TYR A 125 2.57 -10.85 -24.96
CA TYR A 125 2.79 -11.09 -23.54
C TYR A 125 1.58 -11.77 -22.88
N LEU A 126 0.36 -11.30 -23.19
CA LEU A 126 -0.87 -11.90 -22.65
C LEU A 126 -1.16 -13.28 -23.21
N LYS A 127 -0.76 -13.60 -24.46
CA LYS A 127 -0.92 -14.95 -25.01
C LYS A 127 -0.11 -15.98 -24.24
N TYR A 128 1.10 -15.64 -23.82
CA TYR A 128 1.93 -16.49 -22.97
C TYR A 128 1.25 -16.76 -21.62
N TRP A 129 0.79 -15.72 -20.93
CA TRP A 129 0.12 -15.86 -19.62
C TRP A 129 -1.26 -16.49 -19.69
N THR A 130 -2.02 -16.24 -20.75
CA THR A 130 -3.30 -16.89 -20.98
C THR A 130 -3.10 -18.38 -21.20
N LYS A 131 -2.13 -18.77 -22.04
CA LYS A 131 -1.76 -20.16 -22.25
C LYS A 131 -1.27 -20.84 -20.97
N GLU A 132 -0.47 -20.15 -20.16
CA GLU A 132 0.04 -20.69 -18.90
C GLU A 132 -1.04 -20.78 -17.80
N MET A 133 -1.98 -19.83 -17.77
CA MET A 133 -3.17 -19.90 -16.91
C MET A 133 -4.13 -21.00 -17.36
N GLU A 134 -4.35 -21.16 -18.67
CA GLU A 134 -5.19 -22.21 -19.26
C GLU A 134 -4.59 -23.60 -19.00
N GLU A 135 -3.29 -23.80 -19.27
CA GLU A 135 -2.58 -25.07 -19.04
C GLU A 135 -2.56 -25.45 -17.55
N ARG A 136 -2.48 -24.47 -16.62
CA ARG A 136 -2.50 -24.72 -15.16
C ARG A 136 -3.89 -24.82 -14.54
N LEU A 137 -4.94 -24.34 -15.20
CA LEU A 137 -6.33 -24.39 -14.72
C LEU A 137 -7.16 -25.53 -15.34
N CYS A 138 -6.57 -26.32 -16.24
CA CYS A 138 -7.15 -27.53 -16.81
C CYS A 138 -7.39 -28.62 -15.73
N GLY A 139 -8.52 -28.51 -15.04
CA GLY A 139 -9.04 -29.54 -14.14
C GLY A 139 -10.19 -29.10 -13.21
N VAL A 140 -10.48 -27.80 -13.07
CA VAL A 140 -11.56 -27.34 -12.17
C VAL A 140 -12.66 -26.66 -12.97
N ASN A 141 -13.74 -27.40 -13.22
CA ASN A 141 -14.95 -26.86 -13.83
C ASN A 141 -15.65 -25.93 -12.81
N SER A 142 -15.57 -24.63 -13.05
CA SER A 142 -16.05 -23.54 -12.18
C SER A 142 -17.53 -23.64 -11.80
N ARG A 143 -18.34 -24.35 -12.60
CA ARG A 143 -19.76 -24.61 -12.34
C ARG A 143 -20.00 -25.56 -11.16
N ARG A 144 -19.13 -26.56 -11.00
CA ARG A 144 -19.28 -27.64 -9.99
C ARG A 144 -18.81 -27.22 -8.59
N ALA A 145 -17.95 -26.22 -8.50
CA ALA A 145 -17.48 -25.65 -7.23
C ALA A 145 -18.54 -24.78 -6.52
N PHE A 146 -19.53 -24.28 -7.28
CA PHE A 146 -20.59 -23.42 -6.75
C PHE A 146 -21.75 -24.21 -6.12
N GLU A 147 -21.98 -25.44 -6.58
CA GLU A 147 -23.17 -26.24 -6.23
C GLU A 147 -23.05 -26.98 -4.86
N THR A 148 -21.86 -27.12 -4.27
CA THR A 148 -21.59 -28.00 -3.10
C THR A 148 -21.56 -27.33 -1.71
N ARG A 149 -22.38 -26.30 -1.45
CA ARG A 149 -22.15 -25.35 -0.31
C ARG A 149 -22.95 -25.50 1.01
N ALA A 150 -23.89 -26.42 1.19
CA ALA A 150 -24.68 -26.53 2.44
C ALA A 150 -24.26 -27.80 3.21
N ASN A 151 -23.69 -27.80 4.43
CA ASN A 151 -24.21 -27.35 5.75
C ASN A 151 -23.06 -27.22 6.81
N PRO A 152 -23.28 -26.64 8.01
CA PRO A 152 -22.27 -26.31 9.06
C PRO A 152 -21.78 -27.50 9.92
N ASP A 153 -20.65 -27.35 10.66
CA ASP A 153 -20.08 -28.34 11.62
C ASP A 153 -19.62 -27.75 12.99
N ALA A 154 -19.23 -28.62 13.93
CA ALA A 154 -18.95 -28.30 15.35
C ALA A 154 -17.85 -27.25 15.62
N ARG A 155 -16.99 -26.92 14.64
CA ARG A 155 -16.02 -25.81 14.79
C ARG A 155 -16.67 -24.46 14.56
N ASP A 156 -17.78 -24.43 13.81
CA ASP A 156 -18.60 -23.24 13.65
C ASP A 156 -19.18 -22.81 15.01
N ASP A 157 -19.50 -23.77 15.90
CA ASP A 157 -19.99 -23.47 17.26
C ASP A 157 -18.91 -22.82 18.13
N LEU A 158 -17.67 -23.29 18.05
CA LEU A 158 -16.53 -22.70 18.78
C LEU A 158 -16.23 -21.28 18.30
N LEU A 159 -16.29 -21.09 16.98
CA LEU A 159 -16.04 -19.80 16.35
C LEU A 159 -17.19 -18.81 16.60
N LEU A 160 -18.44 -19.30 16.66
CA LEU A 160 -19.62 -18.51 17.00
C LEU A 160 -19.64 -18.13 18.49
N ASP A 161 -19.20 -19.01 19.38
CA ASP A 161 -19.07 -18.72 20.81
C ASP A 161 -17.98 -17.65 21.05
N GLU A 162 -16.84 -17.77 20.38
CA GLU A 162 -15.76 -16.77 20.48
C GLU A 162 -16.16 -15.43 19.85
N LEU A 163 -16.93 -15.46 18.75
CA LEU A 163 -17.51 -14.26 18.15
C LEU A 163 -18.56 -13.62 19.07
N ARG A 164 -19.38 -14.41 19.77
CA ARG A 164 -20.35 -13.92 20.76
C ARG A 164 -19.64 -13.21 21.91
N ARG A 165 -18.65 -13.87 22.52
CA ARG A 165 -17.82 -13.27 23.58
C ARG A 165 -17.19 -11.97 23.11
N SER A 166 -16.63 -11.97 21.90
CA SER A 166 -16.03 -10.78 21.30
C SER A 166 -17.02 -9.62 21.13
N VAL A 167 -18.27 -9.89 20.74
CA VAL A 167 -19.34 -8.88 20.60
C VAL A 167 -19.80 -8.33 21.95
N GLU A 168 -19.82 -9.17 23.00
CA GLU A 168 -20.20 -8.78 24.37
C GLU A 168 -19.20 -7.80 25.00
N VAL A 169 -17.92 -7.84 24.61
CA VAL A 169 -16.89 -6.88 25.07
C VAL A 169 -16.64 -5.70 24.11
N MET A 170 -17.33 -5.63 22.97
CA MET A 170 -17.21 -4.48 22.07
C MET A 170 -17.96 -3.25 22.61
N PRO A 171 -17.42 -2.03 22.46
CA PRO A 171 -18.06 -0.79 22.91
C PRO A 171 -19.13 -0.34 21.90
N LEU A 172 -20.17 -1.15 21.72
CA LEU A 172 -21.34 -0.90 20.89
C LEU A 172 -22.53 -0.51 21.77
N ASP A 173 -23.51 0.19 21.19
CA ASP A 173 -24.76 0.51 21.89
C ASP A 173 -25.44 -0.78 22.37
N LEU A 174 -26.02 -0.74 23.57
CA LEU A 174 -26.56 -1.92 24.24
C LEU A 174 -27.63 -2.65 23.39
N ASP A 175 -28.45 -1.90 22.66
CA ASP A 175 -29.45 -2.46 21.73
C ASP A 175 -28.81 -3.17 20.54
N THR A 176 -27.66 -2.69 20.07
CA THR A 176 -26.89 -3.29 18.97
C THR A 176 -26.18 -4.56 19.43
N VAL A 177 -25.59 -4.53 20.63
CA VAL A 177 -25.01 -5.72 21.27
C VAL A 177 -26.09 -6.79 21.45
N ASN A 178 -27.26 -6.41 22.01
CA ASN A 178 -28.38 -7.31 22.22
C ASN A 178 -28.90 -7.90 20.89
N HIS A 179 -29.02 -7.09 19.83
CA HIS A 179 -29.46 -7.56 18.53
C HIS A 179 -28.47 -8.56 17.91
N LEU A 180 -27.16 -8.25 17.95
CA LEU A 180 -26.10 -9.12 17.43
C LEU A 180 -25.98 -10.41 18.22
N VAL A 181 -25.99 -10.34 19.56
CA VAL A 181 -25.96 -11.52 20.44
C VAL A 181 -27.22 -12.35 20.24
N SER A 182 -28.41 -11.76 20.07
CA SER A 182 -29.63 -12.53 19.76
C SER A 182 -29.57 -13.23 18.40
N SER A 183 -28.94 -12.58 17.41
CA SER A 183 -28.76 -13.15 16.07
C SER A 183 -27.76 -14.31 16.10
N LEU A 184 -26.71 -14.21 16.92
CA LEU A 184 -25.74 -15.28 17.16
C LEU A 184 -26.34 -16.44 17.96
N LYS A 185 -27.17 -16.16 18.96
CA LYS A 185 -27.91 -17.18 19.72
C LYS A 185 -28.92 -17.93 18.86
N LYS A 186 -29.64 -17.26 17.96
CA LYS A 186 -30.52 -17.92 16.96
C LYS A 186 -29.78 -18.85 15.99
N ILE A 187 -28.48 -18.64 15.80
CA ILE A 187 -27.62 -19.52 14.98
C ILE A 187 -27.13 -20.73 15.79
N SER A 188 -27.04 -20.60 17.12
CA SER A 188 -26.50 -21.61 18.05
C SER A 188 -27.56 -22.50 18.71
N ASP A 189 -28.77 -22.00 18.96
CA ASP A 189 -29.81 -22.72 19.69
C ASP A 189 -30.64 -23.62 18.76
N ASN A 190 -30.09 -24.79 18.44
CA ASN A 190 -30.87 -26.02 18.51
C ASN A 190 -30.41 -26.77 19.78
N ASP A 191 -31.19 -26.55 20.83
CA ASP A 191 -31.28 -27.24 22.13
C ASP A 191 -30.50 -26.70 23.36
N ARG A 192 -31.31 -26.08 24.25
CA ARG A 192 -31.25 -25.93 25.73
C ARG A 192 -30.27 -24.94 26.39
N GLY A 193 -30.72 -23.69 26.49
CA GLY A 193 -31.33 -23.12 27.70
C GLY A 193 -30.54 -23.03 29.03
N GLU A 194 -30.14 -21.81 29.42
CA GLU A 194 -30.38 -21.23 30.75
C GLU A 194 -30.06 -19.71 30.77
N GLN A 195 -30.90 -18.92 31.46
CA GLN A 195 -30.80 -17.45 31.54
C GLN A 195 -29.96 -17.01 32.75
N VAL A 196 -29.00 -16.11 32.55
CA VAL A 196 -28.32 -15.39 33.64
C VAL A 196 -28.73 -13.91 33.63
N LYS A 197 -29.17 -13.43 34.80
CA LYS A 197 -29.74 -12.09 35.03
C LYS A 197 -28.69 -10.97 34.99
N SER A 198 -29.05 -9.87 34.34
CA SER A 198 -28.36 -8.58 34.35
C SER A 198 -28.41 -7.91 35.73
N LYS A 199 -27.28 -7.34 36.16
CA LYS A 199 -27.22 -6.30 37.20
C LYS A 199 -26.76 -4.98 36.57
N ASN A 200 -27.63 -3.98 36.63
CA ASN A 200 -27.37 -2.53 36.53
C ASN A 200 -26.17 -2.14 37.43
N SER A 201 -25.35 -1.11 37.21
CA SER A 201 -25.25 0.01 36.28
C SER A 201 -23.89 0.67 36.58
N LEU A 202 -23.04 0.92 35.57
CA LEU A 202 -21.92 1.85 35.71
C LEU A 202 -22.23 3.11 34.88
N PRO A 203 -21.96 4.32 35.38
CA PRO A 203 -22.25 5.55 34.66
C PRO A 203 -21.34 5.66 33.42
N PRO A 204 -21.84 6.34 32.36
CA PRO A 204 -21.17 6.39 31.07
C PRO A 204 -19.86 7.20 31.11
N VAL A 205 -18.83 6.61 30.48
CA VAL A 205 -17.42 7.02 30.46
C VAL A 205 -17.16 8.45 29.92
N TYR A 206 -18.14 9.12 29.31
CA TYR A 206 -17.93 10.47 28.76
C TYR A 206 -17.66 11.55 29.82
N GLU A 207 -17.98 11.30 31.10
CA GLU A 207 -17.66 12.22 32.20
C GLU A 207 -16.15 12.28 32.52
N ASN A 208 -15.35 11.31 32.06
CA ASN A 208 -13.90 11.26 32.30
C ASN A 208 -13.04 11.73 31.11
N LEU A 209 -13.65 12.24 30.03
CA LEU A 209 -12.94 12.73 28.84
C LEU A 209 -12.53 14.22 28.92
N GLY A 210 -12.68 14.85 30.08
CA GLY A 210 -12.58 16.30 30.26
C GLY A 210 -11.17 16.92 30.33
N GLU A 211 -10.10 16.17 30.56
CA GLU A 211 -8.78 16.79 30.86
C GLU A 211 -7.60 16.12 30.14
N LEU A 212 -7.37 16.54 28.88
CA LEU A 212 -6.09 16.35 28.19
C LEU A 212 -5.33 17.68 28.21
N GLN A 213 -4.34 17.83 29.10
CA GLN A 213 -3.37 18.95 29.06
C GLN A 213 -2.01 18.48 28.55
N ALA A 214 -1.51 19.13 27.49
CA ALA A 214 -0.10 19.02 27.10
C ALA A 214 0.75 20.00 27.92
N LYS A 215 1.78 19.53 28.64
CA LYS A 215 2.80 20.42 29.24
C LYS A 215 4.21 19.96 28.91
N GLY A 216 4.97 20.86 28.28
CA GLY A 216 6.39 20.69 27.97
C GLY A 216 7.31 21.01 29.15
N ALA A 217 8.57 20.56 29.03
CA ALA A 217 9.59 20.57 30.10
C ALA A 217 9.96 21.96 30.68
N LEU A 218 9.72 23.05 29.94
CA LEU A 218 10.04 24.42 30.38
C LEU A 218 9.15 24.92 31.53
N PHE A 219 8.02 24.27 31.79
CA PHE A 219 7.08 24.64 32.86
C PHE A 219 7.60 24.36 34.28
N TRP A 220 8.55 23.43 34.43
CA TRP A 220 9.06 22.98 35.74
C TRP A 220 10.38 23.65 36.17
N GLY A 221 10.97 24.49 35.32
CA GLY A 221 12.29 25.09 35.56
C GLY A 221 12.30 26.38 36.38
N ASN A 222 11.13 26.93 36.76
CA ASN A 222 11.07 28.20 37.49
C ASN A 222 11.00 27.97 39.01
N LYS A 223 12.08 28.30 39.72
CA LYS A 223 12.23 28.06 41.17
C LYS A 223 11.45 29.04 42.05
N ASP A 224 11.05 30.20 41.54
CA ASP A 224 10.37 31.25 42.33
C ASP A 224 8.84 31.12 42.28
N ARG A 225 8.33 29.91 42.04
CA ARG A 225 6.90 29.71 41.75
C ARG A 225 6.00 29.80 43.00
N TYR A 226 6.54 29.61 44.19
CA TYR A 226 5.76 29.48 45.43
C TYR A 226 6.16 30.48 46.51
N GLU A 227 6.73 31.64 46.17
CA GLU A 227 6.82 32.73 47.14
C GLU A 227 5.46 33.43 47.27
N THR A 228 4.70 32.93 48.24
CA THR A 228 3.51 33.58 48.79
C THR A 228 3.95 34.49 49.93
N ASP A 229 4.31 35.74 49.64
CA ASP A 229 4.31 36.76 50.70
C ASP A 229 3.83 38.13 50.20
N HIS A 230 3.15 38.81 51.10
CA HIS A 230 2.24 39.92 50.88
C HIS A 230 2.93 41.21 50.40
N SER A 231 2.45 41.77 49.28
CA SER A 231 2.19 43.21 49.03
C SER A 231 2.22 43.52 47.53
N VAL A 232 1.05 43.51 46.88
CA VAL A 232 0.93 43.94 45.49
C VAL A 232 1.02 45.46 45.43
N LYS A 233 2.22 46.00 45.17
CA LYS A 233 2.37 47.35 44.61
C LYS A 233 2.04 47.28 43.12
N TRP A 234 0.98 47.99 42.73
CA TRP A 234 0.61 48.20 41.33
C TRP A 234 1.78 48.85 40.55
N ILE A 235 2.37 48.12 39.61
CA ILE A 235 3.30 48.67 38.63
C ILE A 235 2.48 49.17 37.43
N SER A 236 2.70 50.43 37.04
CA SER A 236 1.92 51.09 35.99
C SER A 236 2.17 50.51 34.59
N ALA A 237 1.16 50.69 33.72
CA ALA A 237 1.00 50.07 32.41
C ALA A 237 2.10 50.36 31.35
N SER A 238 3.15 51.12 31.66
CA SER A 238 4.13 51.58 30.68
C SER A 238 5.30 50.63 30.42
N ARG A 239 5.38 49.46 31.08
CA ARG A 239 6.54 48.54 30.98
C ARG A 239 6.30 47.16 30.34
N ARG A 240 5.19 46.94 29.61
CA ARG A 240 5.04 45.73 28.76
C ARG A 240 5.69 45.93 27.39
N LYS A 241 6.98 45.59 27.28
CA LYS A 241 7.67 45.46 26.00
C LYS A 241 7.28 44.13 25.34
N LYS A 242 6.60 44.23 24.19
CA LYS A 242 6.42 43.26 23.09
C LYS A 242 6.90 41.82 23.35
N LEU A 243 6.00 40.95 23.83
CA LEU A 243 6.03 39.53 23.48
C LEU A 243 5.04 39.35 22.32
N ARG A 244 5.54 38.97 21.14
CA ARG A 244 4.70 38.68 19.95
C ARG A 244 3.70 37.58 20.33
N ARG A 245 2.41 37.91 20.43
CA ARG A 245 1.31 36.95 20.56
C ARG A 245 0.88 36.51 19.15
N SER A 246 0.92 35.22 18.87
CA SER A 246 0.31 34.61 17.68
C SER A 246 -1.19 34.41 17.90
N ALA A 247 -1.98 34.44 16.82
CA ALA A 247 -3.45 34.34 16.82
C ALA A 247 -4.03 33.00 17.35
N THR A 248 -3.19 32.09 17.84
CA THR A 248 -3.56 30.73 18.26
C THR A 248 -3.65 30.52 19.77
N ASP A 249 -3.33 31.53 20.57
CA ASP A 249 -3.34 31.42 22.03
C ASP A 249 -4.58 32.12 22.60
N THR A 250 -5.65 31.36 22.85
CA THR A 250 -6.85 31.88 23.51
C THR A 250 -6.74 31.75 25.03
N ILE A 251 -6.98 32.85 25.74
CA ILE A 251 -7.12 32.88 27.20
C ILE A 251 -8.50 32.31 27.55
N ASN A 252 -8.57 31.41 28.54
CA ASN A 252 -9.85 30.97 29.08
C ASN A 252 -10.59 32.18 29.69
N PRO A 253 -11.81 32.52 29.24
CA PRO A 253 -12.57 33.63 29.83
C PRO A 253 -12.87 33.43 31.33
N GLU A 254 -12.85 32.20 31.83
CA GLU A 254 -13.15 31.87 33.24
C GLU A 254 -11.88 31.67 34.10
N ILE A 255 -10.74 31.36 33.49
CA ILE A 255 -9.46 31.16 34.19
C ILE A 255 -8.39 32.04 33.54
N PRO A 256 -8.21 33.29 34.02
CA PRO A 256 -7.37 34.32 33.38
C PRO A 256 -5.89 33.95 33.21
N THR A 257 -5.43 32.87 33.85
CA THR A 257 -4.03 32.41 33.88
C THR A 257 -3.76 31.18 33.01
N CYS A 258 -4.76 30.66 32.28
CA CYS A 258 -4.61 29.48 31.43
C CYS A 258 -4.68 29.84 29.93
N TRP A 259 -3.72 29.30 29.16
CA TRP A 259 -3.68 29.36 27.70
C TRP A 259 -4.01 27.98 27.12
N PHE A 260 -4.95 27.92 26.18
CA PHE A 260 -5.23 26.69 25.44
C PHE A 260 -4.52 26.70 24.10
N CYS A 261 -3.68 25.70 23.86
CA CYS A 261 -3.09 25.44 22.56
C CYS A 261 -3.97 24.42 21.81
N PRO A 262 -4.52 24.76 20.63
CA PRO A 262 -5.31 23.82 19.85
C PRO A 262 -4.45 22.64 19.38
N LEU A 263 -5.02 21.43 19.39
CA LEU A 263 -4.37 20.25 18.83
C LEU A 263 -4.12 20.44 17.32
N PRO A 264 -2.99 19.96 16.79
CA PRO A 264 -2.65 20.13 15.38
C PRO A 264 -3.65 19.38 14.48
N ASN A 265 -4.26 20.08 13.53
CA ASN A 265 -5.20 19.51 12.56
C ASN A 265 -4.53 19.37 11.19
N GLU A 266 -4.62 18.20 10.57
CA GLU A 266 -4.02 17.92 9.25
C GLU A 266 -4.61 18.77 8.12
N ALA A 267 -5.85 19.26 8.27
CA ALA A 267 -6.51 20.12 7.30
C ALA A 267 -6.09 21.59 7.38
N GLY A 268 -5.42 22.01 8.47
CA GLY A 268 -4.94 23.38 8.67
C GLY A 268 -4.84 23.79 10.14
N THR A 269 -3.87 24.64 10.45
CA THR A 269 -3.65 25.20 11.80
C THR A 269 -4.85 26.00 12.29
N GLY A 270 -5.29 25.76 13.52
CA GLY A 270 -6.44 26.45 14.14
C GLY A 270 -7.83 25.88 13.81
N LEU A 271 -7.91 24.86 12.94
CA LEU A 271 -9.18 24.17 12.66
C LEU A 271 -9.55 23.18 13.78
N PRO A 272 -10.84 23.07 14.15
CA PRO A 272 -11.27 22.15 15.19
C PRO A 272 -10.98 20.71 14.77
N VAL A 273 -10.35 19.94 15.66
CA VAL A 273 -9.98 18.54 15.42
C VAL A 273 -11.16 17.57 15.56
N GLY A 274 -12.29 18.04 16.11
CA GLY A 274 -13.50 17.28 16.35
C GLY A 274 -13.33 16.24 17.47
N SER A 275 -12.53 15.20 17.23
CA SER A 275 -12.25 14.15 18.21
C SER A 275 -10.74 13.86 18.29
N PRO A 276 -10.13 13.91 19.50
CA PRO A 276 -8.74 13.50 19.71
C PRO A 276 -8.55 11.98 19.54
N LEU A 277 -9.64 11.22 19.40
CA LEU A 277 -9.64 9.77 19.17
C LEU A 277 -9.77 9.39 17.70
N SER A 278 -9.75 10.38 16.80
CA SER A 278 -9.82 10.16 15.37
C SER A 278 -8.52 9.55 14.82
N LYS A 279 -8.61 8.92 13.64
CA LYS A 279 -7.51 8.20 12.99
C LYS A 279 -6.18 8.97 12.92
N PRO A 280 -6.14 10.29 12.64
CA PRO A 280 -4.88 11.05 12.61
C PRO A 280 -4.09 11.06 13.94
N PHE A 281 -4.77 10.99 15.09
CA PHE A 281 -4.13 11.07 16.40
C PHE A 281 -3.69 9.72 16.96
N GLN A 282 -4.09 8.61 16.34
CA GLN A 282 -3.69 7.25 16.76
C GLN A 282 -2.17 7.08 16.82
N VAL A 283 -1.43 7.66 15.87
CA VAL A 283 0.04 7.61 15.85
C VAL A 283 0.64 8.33 17.06
N HIS A 284 0.01 9.43 17.49
CA HIS A 284 0.45 10.18 18.67
C HIS A 284 0.19 9.40 19.95
N ILE A 285 -0.99 8.78 20.08
CA ILE A 285 -1.35 7.92 21.22
C ILE A 285 -0.42 6.69 21.30
N ALA A 286 -0.24 5.97 20.19
CA ALA A 286 0.63 4.79 20.15
C ALA A 286 2.09 5.13 20.46
N SER A 287 2.56 6.33 20.08
CA SER A 287 3.90 6.81 20.42
C SER A 287 4.06 7.33 21.86
N GLY A 288 2.99 7.32 22.66
CA GLY A 288 2.96 7.92 23.99
C GLY A 288 3.02 9.46 24.00
N ARG A 289 2.79 10.11 22.85
CA ARG A 289 2.73 11.59 22.74
C ARG A 289 1.39 12.16 23.21
N LEU A 290 0.33 11.36 23.21
CA LEU A 290 -0.98 11.66 23.80
C LEU A 290 -1.34 10.48 24.71
N TYR A 291 -1.71 10.77 25.96
CA TYR A 291 -2.08 9.77 26.97
C TYR A 291 -3.06 10.41 27.98
N SER A 292 -3.83 9.61 28.70
CA SER A 292 -4.74 10.09 29.74
C SER A 292 -3.98 10.58 30.98
N SER A 293 -4.44 11.67 31.62
CA SER A 293 -3.82 12.13 32.87
C SER A 293 -4.21 11.20 34.03
N PRO A 294 -3.28 10.83 34.92
CA PRO A 294 -3.62 10.06 36.12
C PRO A 294 -4.51 10.89 37.07
N THR A 295 -5.48 10.24 37.70
CA THR A 295 -6.38 10.86 38.69
C THR A 295 -5.61 11.28 39.93
N ALA A 296 -5.85 12.50 40.42
CA ALA A 296 -5.21 13.00 41.63
C ALA A 296 -5.65 12.17 42.87
N GLY A 297 -4.73 11.38 43.44
CA GLY A 297 -4.89 10.80 44.78
C GLY A 297 -5.24 9.31 44.88
N GLY A 298 -5.28 8.55 43.78
CA GLY A 298 -5.46 7.09 43.78
C GLY A 298 -4.54 6.48 42.71
N GLY A 299 -4.10 5.22 42.93
CA GLY A 299 -3.11 4.53 42.08
C GLY A 299 -3.36 4.64 40.58
N GLU A 300 -2.31 4.51 39.77
CA GLU A 300 -2.32 4.75 38.32
C GLU A 300 -3.46 3.99 37.60
N ASP A 301 -4.62 4.63 37.43
CA ASP A 301 -5.73 4.07 36.67
C ASP A 301 -5.45 4.26 35.17
N HIS A 302 -4.87 3.23 34.56
CA HIS A 302 -4.52 3.18 33.13
C HIS A 302 -5.70 2.72 32.24
N SER A 303 -6.92 2.62 32.76
CA SER A 303 -8.07 2.06 32.04
C SER A 303 -8.40 2.84 30.74
N ALA A 304 -8.33 4.17 30.77
CA ALA A 304 -8.57 5.00 29.59
C ALA A 304 -7.49 4.79 28.52
N ASP A 305 -6.21 4.76 28.90
CA ASP A 305 -5.10 4.47 27.99
C ASP A 305 -5.20 3.05 27.40
N GLN A 306 -5.68 2.08 28.18
CA GLN A 306 -5.91 0.71 27.71
C GLN A 306 -7.03 0.65 26.67
N ILE A 307 -8.17 1.30 26.90
CA ILE A 307 -9.27 1.41 25.92
C ILE A 307 -8.81 2.07 24.62
N LEU A 308 -7.98 3.13 24.73
CA LEU A 308 -7.42 3.80 23.56
C LEU A 308 -6.48 2.90 22.76
N ARG A 309 -5.61 2.15 23.45
CA ARG A 309 -4.74 1.15 22.82
C ARG A 309 -5.55 0.04 22.14
N ASP A 310 -6.58 -0.47 22.79
CA ASP A 310 -7.42 -1.53 22.24
C ASP A 310 -8.21 -1.07 21.01
N ARG A 311 -8.71 0.17 21.01
CA ARG A 311 -9.30 0.78 19.82
C ARG A 311 -8.29 0.91 18.68
N ILE A 312 -7.06 1.32 18.97
CA ILE A 312 -5.99 1.43 17.95
C ILE A 312 -5.69 0.04 17.38
N ARG A 313 -5.55 -0.98 18.24
CA ARG A 313 -5.34 -2.39 17.86
C ARG A 313 -6.44 -2.92 16.95
N ALA A 314 -7.70 -2.58 17.23
CA ALA A 314 -8.86 -3.03 16.47
C ALA A 314 -9.13 -2.23 15.17
N SER A 315 -8.62 -0.99 15.07
CA SER A 315 -8.95 -0.09 13.95
C SER A 315 -8.56 -0.64 12.57
N PHE A 316 -7.47 -1.38 12.49
CA PHE A 316 -7.08 -2.10 11.29
C PHE A 316 -8.12 -3.17 10.93
N TRP A 317 -8.46 -4.03 11.89
CA TRP A 317 -9.39 -5.14 11.72
C TRP A 317 -10.79 -4.69 11.31
N GLN A 318 -11.30 -3.55 11.81
CA GLN A 318 -12.62 -3.01 11.43
C GLN A 318 -12.78 -2.84 9.92
N SER A 319 -11.72 -2.42 9.24
CA SER A 319 -11.71 -2.26 7.78
C SER A 319 -11.40 -3.56 7.04
N TYR A 320 -10.59 -4.42 7.65
CA TYR A 320 -10.03 -5.62 7.04
C TYR A 320 -10.99 -6.81 7.11
N SER A 321 -11.72 -6.95 8.23
CA SER A 321 -12.68 -8.03 8.50
C SER A 321 -13.77 -8.13 7.43
N LYS A 322 -14.27 -7.00 6.92
CA LYS A 322 -15.25 -6.94 5.82
C LYS A 322 -14.74 -7.67 4.56
N ARG A 323 -13.44 -7.57 4.28
CA ARG A 323 -12.80 -8.19 3.11
C ARG A 323 -12.55 -9.68 3.34
N VAL A 324 -12.22 -10.06 4.57
CA VAL A 324 -12.02 -11.47 4.98
C VAL A 324 -13.34 -12.24 4.94
N ILE A 325 -14.42 -11.68 5.50
CA ILE A 325 -15.74 -12.32 5.56
C ILE A 325 -16.27 -12.63 4.14
N ALA A 326 -15.96 -11.78 3.16
CA ALA A 326 -16.34 -12.01 1.77
C ALA A 326 -15.76 -13.31 1.17
N LEU A 327 -14.64 -13.83 1.72
CA LEU A 327 -14.02 -15.08 1.28
C LEU A 327 -14.75 -16.35 1.77
N ARG A 328 -15.55 -16.25 2.85
CA ARG A 328 -16.24 -17.38 3.54
C ARG A 328 -17.21 -18.15 2.66
N ASN A 329 -17.41 -17.64 1.46
CA ASN A 329 -18.25 -18.23 0.46
C ASN A 329 -17.66 -19.59 -0.01
N GLY A 330 -16.37 -19.79 -0.29
CA GLY A 330 -15.90 -21.08 -0.86
C GLY A 330 -15.88 -22.28 0.11
N LYS A 331 -16.74 -23.30 -0.07
CA LYS A 331 -16.58 -24.63 0.57
C LYS A 331 -15.81 -25.61 -0.32
N VAL A 332 -15.03 -26.49 0.30
CA VAL A 332 -14.26 -27.58 -0.33
C VAL A 332 -15.19 -28.77 -0.62
N PRO A 333 -15.10 -29.43 -1.80
CA PRO A 333 -15.92 -30.59 -2.11
C PRO A 333 -15.69 -31.76 -1.15
N PHE A 334 -16.78 -32.40 -0.74
CA PHE A 334 -16.79 -33.60 0.11
C PHE A 334 -15.85 -34.68 -0.46
N GLY A 335 -14.97 -35.20 0.40
CA GLY A 335 -13.99 -36.25 0.06
C GLY A 335 -12.55 -35.77 -0.16
N ARG A 336 -12.28 -34.46 -0.27
CA ARG A 336 -10.92 -33.92 -0.28
C ARG A 336 -10.59 -33.22 1.04
N ARG A 337 -9.50 -33.63 1.68
CA ARG A 337 -9.01 -33.14 2.99
C ARG A 337 -8.53 -31.67 2.99
N TYR A 338 -8.40 -31.01 1.83
CA TYR A 338 -7.73 -29.70 1.70
C TYR A 338 -8.50 -28.70 0.84
N GLY A 339 -8.57 -27.44 1.29
CA GLY A 339 -9.15 -26.30 0.56
C GLY A 339 -8.10 -25.34 0.00
N ALA A 340 -8.53 -24.43 -0.88
CA ALA A 340 -7.70 -23.37 -1.42
C ALA A 340 -8.48 -22.06 -1.55
N ILE A 341 -7.81 -20.94 -1.30
CA ILE A 341 -8.35 -19.60 -1.52
C ILE A 341 -7.81 -19.10 -2.87
N LEU A 342 -8.72 -18.76 -3.79
CA LEU A 342 -8.36 -18.18 -5.09
C LEU A 342 -8.74 -16.69 -5.10
N PRO A 343 -7.77 -15.80 -4.88
CA PRO A 343 -8.02 -14.36 -4.95
C PRO A 343 -8.35 -13.92 -6.39
N GLN A 344 -9.32 -13.02 -6.53
CA GLN A 344 -9.65 -12.41 -7.83
C GLN A 344 -8.65 -11.30 -8.15
N VAL A 345 -7.42 -11.69 -8.47
CA VAL A 345 -6.34 -10.77 -8.82
C VAL A 345 -6.62 -10.12 -10.17
N ILE A 346 -6.77 -8.80 -10.20
CA ILE A 346 -6.89 -8.04 -11.44
C ILE A 346 -5.48 -7.69 -11.90
N ALA A 347 -4.98 -8.41 -12.91
CA ALA A 347 -3.73 -8.07 -13.59
C ALA A 347 -3.82 -6.66 -14.19
N ALA A 348 -2.77 -5.86 -14.03
CA ALA A 348 -2.72 -4.46 -14.48
C ALA A 348 -3.93 -3.62 -14.05
N GLY A 349 -4.30 -3.72 -12.76
CA GLY A 349 -5.38 -2.93 -12.17
C GLY A 349 -5.01 -1.48 -11.85
N THR A 350 -3.74 -1.10 -11.99
CA THR A 350 -3.26 0.29 -11.85
C THR A 350 -2.63 0.78 -13.15
N ILE A 351 -2.46 2.10 -13.30
CA ILE A 351 -1.73 2.69 -14.44
C ILE A 351 -0.27 2.23 -14.48
N SER A 352 0.32 2.00 -13.30
CA SER A 352 1.65 1.38 -13.17
C SER A 352 1.68 -0.11 -13.50
N ARG A 353 0.56 -0.68 -14.00
CA ARG A 353 0.37 -2.09 -14.36
C ARG A 353 0.47 -3.07 -13.18
N ARG A 354 0.42 -2.58 -11.94
CA ARG A 354 0.39 -3.45 -10.76
C ARG A 354 -0.92 -4.22 -10.69
N ALA A 355 -0.82 -5.44 -10.17
CA ALA A 355 -1.99 -6.22 -9.83
C ALA A 355 -2.77 -5.56 -8.68
N VAL A 356 -4.09 -5.70 -8.70
CA VAL A 356 -4.97 -5.19 -7.65
C VAL A 356 -5.83 -6.32 -7.13
N GLU A 357 -5.83 -6.47 -5.80
CA GLU A 357 -6.71 -7.37 -5.10
C GLU A 357 -6.96 -6.79 -3.68
N PRO A 358 -8.20 -6.78 -3.18
CA PRO A 358 -8.53 -6.01 -1.98
C PRO A 358 -7.98 -6.54 -0.66
N LEU A 359 -7.59 -7.81 -0.56
CA LEU A 359 -7.20 -8.43 0.70
C LEU A 359 -5.71 -8.80 0.68
N TRP A 360 -5.38 -9.89 0.00
CA TRP A 360 -4.08 -10.53 -0.05
C TRP A 360 -2.95 -9.64 -0.60
N LEU A 361 -3.25 -8.78 -1.59
CA LEU A 361 -2.26 -7.80 -2.09
C LEU A 361 -2.14 -6.54 -1.23
N THR A 362 -2.94 -6.43 -0.18
CA THR A 362 -2.88 -5.33 0.80
C THR A 362 -2.60 -5.83 2.22
N ALA A 363 -2.37 -7.13 2.35
CA ALA A 363 -2.21 -7.78 3.64
C ALA A 363 -0.92 -7.34 4.30
N SER A 364 -1.02 -6.81 5.51
CA SER A 364 0.15 -6.44 6.29
C SER A 364 0.84 -7.67 6.86
N ASN A 365 2.09 -7.48 7.31
CA ASN A 365 2.76 -8.47 8.15
C ASN A 365 2.18 -8.44 9.57
N ALA A 366 2.43 -9.50 10.32
CA ALA A 366 2.05 -9.59 11.72
C ALA A 366 2.71 -8.47 12.54
N GLU A 367 1.90 -7.71 13.26
CA GLU A 367 2.30 -6.65 14.18
C GLU A 367 1.67 -6.90 15.56
N ARG A 368 2.49 -6.84 16.62
CA ARG A 368 2.06 -7.14 18.00
C ARG A 368 0.91 -6.27 18.51
N GLU A 369 0.78 -5.06 17.98
CA GLU A 369 -0.23 -4.07 18.38
C GLU A 369 -1.37 -3.96 17.37
N ARG A 370 -1.55 -4.94 16.48
CA ARG A 370 -2.56 -4.88 15.41
C ARG A 370 -3.32 -6.19 15.30
N LEU A 371 -4.61 -6.14 15.62
CA LEU A 371 -5.52 -7.28 15.58
C LEU A 371 -5.68 -7.81 14.15
N GLY A 372 -5.54 -9.13 13.96
CA GLY A 372 -5.75 -9.82 12.67
C GLY A 372 -4.68 -9.50 11.61
N SER A 373 -3.53 -8.97 12.01
CA SER A 373 -2.41 -8.67 11.12
C SER A 373 -1.61 -9.91 10.68
N GLU A 374 -1.78 -11.02 11.38
CA GLU A 374 -1.19 -12.35 11.15
C GLU A 374 -1.90 -13.18 10.08
N ILE A 375 -3.03 -12.71 9.55
CA ILE A 375 -3.91 -13.48 8.66
C ILE A 375 -3.23 -14.08 7.42
N LYS A 376 -2.16 -13.45 6.90
CA LYS A 376 -1.35 -14.05 5.82
C LYS A 376 -0.84 -15.43 6.23
N ALA A 377 -0.32 -15.54 7.46
CA ALA A 377 0.31 -16.75 7.97
C ALA A 377 -0.69 -17.88 8.25
N LEU A 378 -1.99 -17.59 8.26
CA LEU A 378 -3.03 -18.62 8.34
C LEU A 378 -3.22 -19.35 7.00
N VAL A 379 -2.69 -18.81 5.90
CA VAL A 379 -2.65 -19.51 4.61
C VAL A 379 -1.50 -20.50 4.63
N GLN A 380 -1.84 -21.78 4.61
CA GLN A 380 -0.89 -22.89 4.73
C GLN A 380 -0.79 -23.69 3.43
N ALA A 381 0.38 -24.28 3.20
CA ALA A 381 0.59 -25.28 2.17
C ALA A 381 -0.08 -26.62 2.58
N PRO A 382 -0.60 -27.40 1.62
CA PRO A 382 -1.04 -28.76 1.91
C PRO A 382 0.14 -29.66 2.31
N PRO A 383 -0.09 -30.76 3.06
CA PRO A 383 0.97 -31.70 3.44
C PRO A 383 1.76 -32.24 2.25
N GLY A 384 3.07 -32.36 2.41
CA GLY A 384 4.02 -32.70 1.35
C GLY A 384 4.42 -31.52 0.46
N PHE A 385 3.83 -30.33 0.66
CA PHE A 385 4.18 -29.10 -0.05
C PHE A 385 4.68 -28.03 0.92
N CYS A 386 5.48 -27.11 0.40
CA CYS A 386 5.90 -25.90 1.08
C CYS A 386 5.80 -24.69 0.14
N LEU A 387 5.89 -23.51 0.74
CA LEU A 387 6.00 -22.24 0.06
C LEU A 387 7.47 -21.84 0.00
N VAL A 388 7.96 -21.58 -1.21
CA VAL A 388 9.31 -21.06 -1.47
C VAL A 388 9.18 -19.67 -2.07
N GLY A 389 9.92 -18.71 -1.56
CA GLY A 389 9.94 -17.40 -2.18
C GLY A 389 10.98 -16.46 -1.61
N ALA A 390 11.04 -15.25 -2.16
CA ALA A 390 11.93 -14.20 -1.70
C ALA A 390 11.30 -12.82 -1.86
N ASP A 391 11.85 -11.85 -1.13
CA ASP A 391 11.57 -10.42 -1.23
C ASP A 391 12.71 -9.73 -1.99
N VAL A 392 12.41 -8.91 -3.00
CA VAL A 392 13.45 -8.18 -3.75
C VAL A 392 13.85 -6.93 -2.97
N ASP A 393 15.03 -6.96 -2.34
CA ASP A 393 15.53 -5.82 -1.57
C ASP A 393 15.62 -4.53 -2.39
N SER A 394 14.91 -3.50 -1.91
CA SER A 394 14.94 -2.13 -2.45
C SER A 394 14.78 -2.05 -3.98
N GLN A 395 13.94 -2.91 -4.56
CA GLN A 395 13.75 -3.07 -6.00
C GLN A 395 13.62 -1.74 -6.75
N GLU A 396 12.67 -0.89 -6.35
CA GLU A 396 12.40 0.39 -7.02
C GLU A 396 13.58 1.37 -6.93
N MET A 397 14.31 1.33 -5.80
CA MET A 397 15.48 2.16 -5.57
C MET A 397 16.66 1.73 -6.44
N TRP A 398 16.88 0.42 -6.56
CA TRP A 398 17.89 -0.15 -7.46
C TRP A 398 17.56 0.15 -8.93
N ILE A 399 16.30 0.02 -9.36
CA ILE A 399 15.90 0.38 -10.73
C ILE A 399 16.15 1.87 -11.00
N ALA A 400 15.77 2.76 -10.06
CA ALA A 400 16.02 4.19 -10.21
C ALA A 400 17.51 4.53 -10.27
N SER A 401 18.31 3.86 -9.45
CA SER A 401 19.77 3.92 -9.49
C SER A 401 20.32 3.50 -10.85
N LEU A 402 19.89 2.35 -11.35
CA LEU A 402 20.32 1.78 -12.62
C LEU A 402 20.00 2.73 -13.79
N ILE A 403 18.81 3.33 -13.79
CA ILE A 403 18.41 4.34 -14.79
C ILE A 403 19.32 5.59 -14.69
N GLY A 404 19.66 6.05 -13.50
CA GLY A 404 20.59 7.18 -13.33
C GLY A 404 22.02 6.85 -13.77
N ASP A 405 22.51 5.66 -13.43
CA ASP A 405 23.85 5.17 -13.76
C ASP A 405 24.02 4.88 -15.25
N SER A 406 22.92 4.59 -15.97
CA SER A 406 22.96 4.39 -17.43
C SER A 406 23.53 5.58 -18.21
N VAL A 407 23.45 6.79 -17.65
CA VAL A 407 24.04 8.01 -18.25
C VAL A 407 25.58 7.97 -18.19
N VAL A 408 26.14 7.27 -17.21
CA VAL A 408 27.59 7.07 -17.03
C VAL A 408 28.07 5.79 -17.75
N GLY A 409 27.20 4.78 -17.86
CA GLY A 409 27.47 3.54 -18.58
C GLY A 409 27.93 2.36 -17.71
N PHE A 410 27.96 2.51 -16.38
CA PHE A 410 28.22 1.42 -15.44
C PHE A 410 27.52 1.64 -14.10
N GLN A 411 27.21 0.55 -13.40
CA GLN A 411 26.50 0.57 -12.11
C GLN A 411 27.37 1.19 -11.01
N GLY A 412 26.79 2.09 -10.22
CA GLY A 412 27.50 2.79 -9.14
C GLY A 412 28.33 3.98 -9.58
N GLY A 413 28.22 4.39 -10.85
CA GLY A 413 28.92 5.56 -11.40
C GLY A 413 28.39 6.90 -10.87
N THR A 414 27.14 6.95 -10.40
CA THR A 414 26.57 8.15 -9.78
C THR A 414 26.61 8.09 -8.25
N PRO A 415 26.58 9.24 -7.53
CA PRO A 415 26.52 9.23 -6.06
C PRO A 415 25.31 8.44 -5.53
N TYR A 416 24.16 8.53 -6.19
CA TYR A 416 22.98 7.75 -5.83
C TYR A 416 23.20 6.25 -6.03
N GLY A 417 23.83 5.86 -7.14
CA GLY A 417 24.14 4.46 -7.40
C GLY A 417 25.15 3.88 -6.44
N TRP A 418 26.20 4.62 -6.12
CA TRP A 418 27.17 4.20 -5.11
C TRP A 418 26.53 4.00 -3.74
N MET A 419 25.67 4.93 -3.29
CA MET A 419 24.94 4.80 -2.02
C MET A 419 23.94 3.63 -2.00
N THR A 420 23.46 3.20 -3.17
CA THR A 420 22.50 2.08 -3.29
C THR A 420 23.20 0.73 -3.36
N LEU A 421 24.36 0.66 -4.02
CA LEU A 421 25.11 -0.59 -4.23
C LEU A 421 26.05 -0.93 -3.06
N GLU A 422 26.82 0.03 -2.57
CA GLU A 422 27.90 -0.18 -1.57
C GLU A 422 27.58 0.51 -0.22
N GLY A 423 26.47 1.26 -0.17
CA GLY A 423 26.04 1.94 1.04
C GLY A 423 25.70 0.97 2.17
N SER A 424 26.36 1.12 3.31
CA SER A 424 26.13 0.29 4.49
C SER A 424 25.41 1.05 5.58
N LYS A 425 24.39 0.41 6.17
CA LYS A 425 23.71 0.91 7.36
C LYS A 425 24.67 1.03 8.55
N ALA A 426 25.58 0.08 8.72
CA ALA A 426 26.53 0.06 9.84
C ALA A 426 27.54 1.22 9.75
N LYS A 427 28.03 1.51 8.53
CA LYS A 427 28.96 2.64 8.28
C LYS A 427 28.24 3.99 8.14
N GLY A 428 26.90 4.00 8.15
CA GLY A 428 26.09 5.20 7.91
C GLY A 428 26.27 5.80 6.51
N THR A 429 26.71 5.00 5.55
CA THR A 429 26.94 5.41 4.15
C THR A 429 25.74 5.15 3.26
N ASP A 430 24.73 4.41 3.73
CA ASP A 430 23.50 4.19 2.97
C ASP A 430 22.65 5.46 2.80
N LEU A 431 21.90 5.49 1.70
CA LEU A 431 21.05 6.62 1.30
C LEU A 431 20.16 7.15 2.45
N HIS A 432 19.53 6.25 3.20
CA HIS A 432 18.61 6.63 4.26
C HIS A 432 19.33 7.25 5.46
N THR A 433 20.48 6.71 5.85
CA THR A 433 21.26 7.27 6.96
C THR A 433 21.91 8.60 6.59
N LYS A 434 22.42 8.75 5.36
CA LYS A 434 22.92 10.04 4.85
C LYS A 434 21.85 11.12 4.87
N THR A 435 20.64 10.77 4.42
CA THR A 435 19.48 11.68 4.46
C THR A 435 19.12 12.03 5.91
N ALA A 436 19.01 11.02 6.79
CA ALA A 436 18.71 11.20 8.20
C ALA A 436 19.69 12.18 8.88
N ASN A 437 20.99 12.02 8.64
CA ASN A 437 22.03 12.88 9.19
C ASN A 437 21.99 14.31 8.63
N LEU A 438 21.63 14.48 7.36
CA LEU A 438 21.61 15.81 6.71
C LEU A 438 20.57 16.77 7.31
N ILE A 439 19.40 16.24 7.70
CA ILE A 439 18.25 17.00 8.23
C ILE A 439 17.97 16.76 9.72
N GLY A 440 18.65 15.79 10.34
CA GLY A 440 18.52 15.45 11.76
C GLY A 440 17.20 14.76 12.09
N ILE A 441 16.87 13.69 11.37
CA ILE A 441 15.68 12.84 11.62
C ILE A 441 16.08 11.36 11.81
N LYS A 442 15.15 10.49 12.21
CA LYS A 442 15.45 9.05 12.36
C LYS A 442 15.56 8.39 10.98
N ARG A 443 16.34 7.31 10.88
CA ARG A 443 16.52 6.57 9.62
C ARG A 443 15.21 6.06 9.01
N ASN A 444 14.27 5.58 9.83
CA ASN A 444 12.96 5.09 9.33
C ASN A 444 12.11 6.23 8.76
N GLU A 445 12.18 7.42 9.35
CA GLU A 445 11.52 8.63 8.83
C GLU A 445 12.16 9.08 7.52
N ALA A 446 13.50 9.04 7.44
CA ALA A 446 14.24 9.31 6.21
C ALA A 446 13.95 8.30 5.09
N LYS A 447 13.68 7.03 5.44
CA LYS A 447 13.21 6.03 4.48
C LYS A 447 11.90 6.48 3.83
N ILE A 448 10.90 6.84 4.62
CA ILE A 448 9.60 7.33 4.12
C ILE A 448 9.81 8.55 3.21
N LEU A 449 10.66 9.49 3.63
CA LEU A 449 10.94 10.71 2.89
C LEU A 449 11.64 10.44 1.55
N ASN A 450 12.63 9.54 1.50
CA ASN A 450 13.35 9.21 0.27
C ASN A 450 12.45 8.54 -0.76
N TYR A 451 11.60 7.60 -0.32
CA TYR A 451 10.62 6.99 -1.22
C TYR A 451 9.64 8.02 -1.76
N ALA A 452 9.09 8.89 -0.90
CA ALA A 452 8.20 9.96 -1.37
C ALA A 452 8.87 10.87 -2.42
N ARG A 453 10.14 11.23 -2.20
CA ARG A 453 10.93 12.08 -3.11
C ARG A 453 11.21 11.41 -4.44
N LEU A 454 11.54 10.11 -4.43
CA LEU A 454 11.72 9.30 -5.65
C LEU A 454 10.45 9.29 -6.50
N TYR A 455 9.27 9.24 -5.86
CA TYR A 455 7.97 9.31 -6.53
C TYR A 455 7.52 10.72 -6.91
N GLY A 456 8.46 11.67 -6.98
CA GLY A 456 8.20 13.01 -7.48
C GLY A 456 7.59 13.97 -6.46
N SER A 457 7.60 13.65 -5.16
CA SER A 457 7.12 14.61 -4.14
C SER A 457 7.94 15.89 -4.18
N GLY A 458 7.24 17.03 -4.19
CA GLY A 458 7.84 18.36 -4.24
C GLY A 458 8.28 18.90 -2.87
N LEU A 459 8.71 20.16 -2.87
CA LEU A 459 9.18 20.87 -1.68
C LEU A 459 8.07 20.96 -0.61
N GLU A 460 6.84 21.30 -0.99
CA GLU A 460 5.71 21.45 -0.06
C GLU A 460 5.36 20.15 0.68
N PHE A 461 5.36 19.02 -0.04
CA PHE A 461 5.15 17.71 0.60
C PHE A 461 6.28 17.38 1.59
N THR A 462 7.53 17.73 1.24
CA THR A 462 8.68 17.54 2.12
C THR A 462 8.56 18.38 3.39
N LYS A 463 8.17 19.66 3.28
CA LYS A 463 7.90 20.54 4.43
C LYS A 463 6.85 19.93 5.36
N HIS A 464 5.72 19.50 4.79
CA HIS A 464 4.63 18.87 5.54
C HIS A 464 5.09 17.61 6.29
N LEU A 465 5.85 16.75 5.62
CA LEU A 465 6.34 15.51 6.22
C LEU A 465 7.35 15.76 7.35
N LEU A 466 8.26 16.74 7.18
CA LEU A 466 9.20 17.14 8.22
C LEU A 466 8.49 17.70 9.46
N SER A 467 7.46 18.53 9.26
CA SER A 467 6.62 19.04 10.36
C SER A 467 5.89 17.92 11.11
N LYS A 468 5.53 16.82 10.45
CA LYS A 468 4.94 15.64 11.11
C LYS A 468 5.94 14.85 11.94
N PHE A 469 7.18 14.70 11.45
CA PHE A 469 8.23 13.97 12.15
C PHE A 469 8.76 14.74 13.36
N GLN A 470 8.81 16.07 13.29
CA GLN A 470 9.36 16.93 14.34
C GLN A 470 8.31 17.91 14.86
N SER A 471 7.69 17.59 16.01
CA SER A 471 6.58 18.38 16.59
C SER A 471 6.93 19.81 16.98
N ASN A 472 8.21 20.09 17.23
CA ASN A 472 8.69 21.40 17.69
C ASN A 472 9.34 22.23 16.58
N LEU A 473 9.26 21.78 15.31
CA LEU A 473 9.91 22.44 14.19
C LEU A 473 9.05 23.62 13.70
N ARG A 474 9.61 24.83 13.69
CA ARG A 474 8.90 26.00 13.17
C ARG A 474 8.71 25.88 11.65
N PRO A 475 7.62 26.43 11.07
CA PRO A 475 7.40 26.35 9.61
C PRO A 475 8.57 26.89 8.77
N GLU A 476 9.23 27.96 9.23
CA GLU A 476 10.42 28.52 8.59
C GLU A 476 11.61 27.54 8.61
N GLU A 477 11.83 26.86 9.73
CA GLU A 477 12.88 25.84 9.87
C GLU A 477 12.58 24.60 9.01
N ALA A 478 11.30 24.21 8.91
CA ALA A 478 10.85 23.15 8.03
C ALA A 478 11.11 23.51 6.56
N SER A 479 10.86 24.76 6.15
CA SER A 479 11.21 25.26 4.81
C SER A 479 12.71 25.17 4.56
N LEU A 480 13.52 25.70 5.47
CA LEU A 480 14.98 25.70 5.31
C LEU A 480 15.56 24.28 5.22
N LYS A 481 15.09 23.35 6.07
CA LYS A 481 15.51 21.95 6.02
C LYS A 481 15.08 21.26 4.73
N ALA A 482 13.84 21.50 4.27
CA ALA A 482 13.33 20.93 3.04
C ALA A 482 14.11 21.44 1.81
N GLU A 483 14.41 22.75 1.76
CA GLU A 483 15.21 23.35 0.70
C GLU A 483 16.66 22.85 0.72
N LYS A 484 17.28 22.77 1.91
CA LYS A 484 18.61 22.19 2.08
C LYS A 484 18.66 20.75 1.57
N LEU A 485 17.67 19.94 1.93
CA LEU A 485 17.57 18.56 1.45
C LEU A 485 17.43 18.52 -0.07
N MET A 486 16.47 19.24 -0.64
CA MET A 486 16.21 19.26 -2.08
C MET A 486 17.42 19.72 -2.88
N ARG A 487 18.12 20.76 -2.41
CA ARG A 487 19.36 21.26 -3.03
C ARG A 487 20.49 20.24 -2.97
N ALA A 488 20.71 19.57 -1.84
CA ALA A 488 21.77 18.57 -1.71
C ALA A 488 21.52 17.31 -2.55
N THR A 489 20.24 16.99 -2.80
CA THR A 489 19.82 15.74 -3.43
C THR A 489 19.44 15.94 -4.90
N LYS A 490 18.36 16.66 -5.22
CA LYS A 490 17.99 16.94 -6.61
C LYS A 490 18.94 17.93 -7.27
N GLY A 491 19.57 18.81 -6.50
CA GLY A 491 20.43 19.86 -7.04
C GLY A 491 19.64 21.12 -7.39
N HIS A 492 20.11 21.86 -8.40
CA HIS A 492 19.44 23.05 -8.92
C HIS A 492 19.18 22.91 -10.43
N ARG A 493 18.17 23.63 -10.93
CA ARG A 493 17.83 23.65 -12.36
C ARG A 493 18.77 24.60 -13.10
N VAL A 494 19.38 24.12 -14.18
CA VAL A 494 20.19 24.93 -15.10
C VAL A 494 19.60 24.86 -16.52
N PRO A 495 19.53 25.98 -17.25
CA PRO A 495 19.12 25.98 -18.65
C PRO A 495 20.24 25.40 -19.53
N VAL A 496 19.85 24.53 -20.46
CA VAL A 496 20.71 23.93 -21.48
C VAL A 496 20.12 24.29 -22.83
N HIS A 497 20.91 25.00 -23.63
CA HIS A 497 20.56 25.35 -25.00
C HIS A 497 21.04 24.20 -25.90
N MET A 498 20.11 23.40 -26.42
CA MET A 498 20.45 22.39 -27.42
C MET A 498 20.74 23.10 -28.74
N GLY A 499 21.83 22.73 -29.41
CA GLY A 499 22.23 23.33 -30.69
C GLY A 499 21.15 23.18 -31.77
N LYS A 500 21.11 24.12 -32.72
CA LYS A 500 20.16 24.17 -33.84
C LYS A 500 20.13 22.83 -34.62
N GLY A 501 19.11 22.01 -34.37
CA GLY A 501 18.61 21.06 -35.36
C GLY A 501 17.78 21.79 -36.42
N CYS A 502 17.35 21.10 -37.48
CA CYS A 502 16.64 21.64 -38.65
C CYS A 502 15.24 22.26 -38.39
N LYS A 503 14.90 22.67 -37.16
CA LYS A 503 13.67 23.39 -36.80
C LYS A 503 14.06 24.71 -36.11
N GLU A 504 13.46 25.81 -36.57
CA GLU A 504 13.89 27.20 -36.37
C GLU A 504 13.77 27.81 -34.96
N GLU A 505 13.58 27.04 -33.89
CA GLU A 505 13.59 27.57 -32.52
C GLU A 505 14.52 26.78 -31.60
N ALA A 506 15.43 27.48 -30.91
CA ALA A 506 16.28 26.89 -29.89
C ALA A 506 15.42 26.53 -28.66
N GLU A 507 15.16 25.24 -28.46
CA GLU A 507 14.40 24.76 -27.31
C GLU A 507 15.28 24.82 -26.04
N THR A 508 15.02 25.78 -25.16
CA THR A 508 15.68 25.87 -23.85
C THR A 508 15.12 24.79 -22.92
N ARG A 509 15.94 23.78 -22.59
CA ARG A 509 15.58 22.73 -21.63
C ARG A 509 16.23 22.98 -20.29
N TYR A 510 15.58 22.59 -19.20
CA TYR A 510 16.14 22.70 -17.86
C TYR A 510 16.52 21.32 -17.31
N ILE A 511 17.76 21.15 -16.89
CA ILE A 511 18.25 19.92 -16.25
C ILE A 511 18.64 20.18 -14.80
N TRP A 512 18.60 19.13 -13.98
CA TRP A 512 19.12 19.16 -12.62
C TRP A 512 20.65 19.01 -12.61
N LYS A 513 21.35 19.80 -11.79
CA LYS A 513 22.79 19.73 -11.61
C LYS A 513 23.19 19.86 -10.14
N ASP A 514 24.34 19.28 -9.79
CA ASP A 514 25.04 19.42 -8.51
C ASP A 514 24.28 18.86 -7.29
N GLY A 515 23.41 17.88 -7.49
CA GLY A 515 22.79 17.07 -6.44
C GLY A 515 23.12 15.58 -6.59
N THR A 516 23.05 14.84 -5.48
CA THR A 516 23.34 13.39 -5.47
C THR A 516 22.41 12.56 -6.37
N GLU A 517 21.18 13.02 -6.60
CA GLU A 517 20.12 12.38 -7.38
C GLU A 517 19.91 13.05 -8.75
N SER A 518 20.68 14.09 -9.10
CA SER A 518 20.45 14.87 -10.33
C SER A 518 20.44 14.01 -11.59
N CYS A 519 21.38 13.06 -11.71
CA CYS A 519 21.44 12.14 -12.85
C CYS A 519 20.18 11.27 -12.96
N VAL A 520 19.70 10.73 -11.83
CA VAL A 520 18.48 9.92 -11.75
C VAL A 520 17.27 10.73 -12.20
N PHE A 521 17.06 11.94 -11.65
CA PHE A 521 15.91 12.76 -12.04
C PHE A 521 15.98 13.23 -13.49
N ASN A 522 17.16 13.52 -14.02
CA ASN A 522 17.32 13.87 -15.43
C ASN A 522 16.94 12.70 -16.34
N ALA A 523 17.43 11.49 -16.04
CA ALA A 523 17.10 10.30 -16.82
C ALA A 523 15.61 9.93 -16.74
N LEU A 524 15.02 9.96 -15.54
CA LEU A 524 13.59 9.73 -15.35
C LEU A 524 12.72 10.80 -16.04
N GLU A 525 13.10 12.07 -15.97
CA GLU A 525 12.42 13.16 -16.68
C GLU A 525 12.55 13.02 -18.20
N ALA A 526 13.69 12.58 -18.71
CA ALA A 526 13.89 12.34 -20.14
C ALA A 526 12.92 11.27 -20.66
N ILE A 527 12.75 10.16 -19.92
CA ILE A 527 11.77 9.11 -20.27
C ILE A 527 10.34 9.65 -20.13
N ALA A 528 10.02 10.36 -19.03
CA ALA A 528 8.66 10.87 -18.79
C ALA A 528 8.22 11.96 -19.78
N ARG A 529 9.18 12.69 -20.37
CA ARG A 529 8.95 13.74 -21.37
C ARG A 529 9.04 13.24 -22.80
N SER A 530 9.45 11.98 -23.04
CA SER A 530 9.47 11.43 -24.40
C SER A 530 8.06 11.41 -24.99
N PRO A 531 7.89 11.56 -26.31
CA PRO A 531 6.56 11.59 -26.95
C PRO A 531 5.70 10.36 -26.62
N GLU A 532 6.35 9.20 -26.53
CA GLU A 532 5.77 7.95 -26.08
C GLU A 532 6.57 7.40 -24.88
N PRO A 533 6.23 7.78 -23.63
CA PRO A 533 6.92 7.27 -22.47
C PRO A 533 6.79 5.76 -22.37
N ARG A 534 7.93 5.08 -22.34
CA ARG A 534 8.04 3.63 -22.26
C ARG A 534 8.99 3.23 -21.13
N THR A 535 8.76 2.08 -20.52
CA THR A 535 9.73 1.51 -19.59
C THR A 535 11.01 1.13 -20.34
N PRO A 536 12.19 1.31 -19.73
CA PRO A 536 13.46 1.12 -20.42
C PRO A 536 13.80 -0.35 -20.72
N VAL A 537 13.18 -1.31 -20.03
CA VAL A 537 13.54 -2.74 -20.15
C VAL A 537 12.62 -3.50 -21.08
N LEU A 538 11.31 -3.49 -20.84
CA LEU A 538 10.35 -4.21 -21.70
C LEU A 538 9.61 -3.29 -22.69
N GLY A 539 9.90 -1.99 -22.71
CA GLY A 539 9.28 -1.05 -23.65
C GLY A 539 7.78 -0.81 -23.42
N ALA A 540 7.27 -1.14 -22.23
CA ALA A 540 5.87 -1.02 -21.90
C ALA A 540 5.44 0.44 -21.90
N GLN A 541 4.36 0.79 -22.57
CA GLN A 541 3.95 2.18 -22.78
C GLN A 541 3.03 2.70 -21.66
N ILE A 542 3.15 3.97 -21.32
CA ILE A 542 2.20 4.64 -20.43
C ILE A 542 0.81 4.74 -21.08
N THR A 543 -0.23 4.78 -20.25
CA THR A 543 -1.60 5.06 -20.71
C THR A 543 -1.66 6.32 -21.59
N LYS A 544 -2.47 6.28 -22.65
CA LYS A 544 -2.60 7.38 -23.62
C LYS A 544 -2.95 8.71 -22.97
N THR A 545 -3.79 8.67 -21.93
CA THR A 545 -4.26 9.82 -21.15
C THR A 545 -3.17 10.51 -20.33
N LEU A 546 -1.96 9.97 -20.27
CA LEU A 546 -0.79 10.58 -19.62
C LEU A 546 0.35 10.86 -20.61
N THR A 547 0.17 10.63 -21.91
CA THR A 547 1.20 10.96 -22.89
C THR A 547 1.40 12.48 -22.99
N PRO A 548 2.63 12.98 -23.23
CA PRO A 548 2.84 14.41 -23.41
C PRO A 548 2.05 15.00 -24.58
N THR A 549 1.67 14.21 -25.59
CA THR A 549 0.78 14.69 -26.66
C THR A 549 -0.60 15.08 -26.14
N VAL A 550 -1.09 14.43 -25.08
CA VAL A 550 -2.43 14.63 -24.50
C VAL A 550 -2.40 15.63 -23.34
N VAL A 551 -1.46 15.47 -22.40
CA VAL A 551 -1.39 16.31 -21.19
C VAL A 551 -0.27 17.36 -21.23
N LYS A 552 0.52 17.41 -22.31
CA LYS A 552 1.64 18.36 -22.47
C LYS A 552 2.61 18.23 -21.27
N ASP A 553 2.82 19.30 -20.49
CA ASP A 553 3.69 19.30 -19.30
C ASP A 553 2.99 18.95 -17.98
N ASP A 554 1.66 18.77 -17.99
CA ASP A 554 0.95 18.42 -16.77
C ASP A 554 1.29 17.00 -16.29
N PHE A 555 1.04 16.76 -15.00
CA PHE A 555 1.22 15.45 -14.34
C PHE A 555 2.62 14.85 -14.50
N LEU A 556 3.66 15.66 -14.75
CA LEU A 556 5.05 15.18 -14.85
C LEU A 556 5.49 14.34 -13.62
N PRO A 557 5.18 14.72 -12.36
CA PRO A 557 5.50 13.87 -11.21
C PRO A 557 4.85 12.49 -11.28
N SER A 558 3.61 12.40 -11.79
CA SER A 558 2.91 11.12 -11.97
C SER A 558 3.57 10.26 -13.04
N ARG A 559 4.07 10.87 -14.12
CA ARG A 559 4.82 10.17 -15.18
C ARG A 559 6.16 9.66 -14.67
N ILE A 560 6.93 10.48 -13.95
CA ILE A 560 8.21 10.08 -13.33
C ILE A 560 7.98 8.88 -12.40
N ASN A 561 6.97 8.96 -11.53
CA ASN A 561 6.59 7.87 -10.65
C ASN A 561 6.21 6.60 -11.44
N TRP A 562 5.44 6.77 -12.52
CA TRP A 562 5.07 5.67 -13.40
C TRP A 562 6.29 4.97 -14.01
N VAL A 563 7.33 5.69 -14.44
CA VAL A 563 8.53 5.07 -15.01
C VAL A 563 9.14 4.07 -14.04
N VAL A 564 9.33 4.44 -12.77
CA VAL A 564 9.91 3.54 -11.76
C VAL A 564 8.96 2.39 -11.42
N GLN A 565 7.70 2.69 -11.11
CA GLN A 565 6.74 1.66 -10.68
C GLN A 565 6.40 0.66 -11.78
N SER A 566 6.28 1.13 -13.02
CA SER A 566 6.03 0.28 -14.18
C SER A 566 7.27 -0.56 -14.50
N SER A 567 8.48 -0.02 -14.37
CA SER A 567 9.72 -0.81 -14.51
C SER A 567 9.86 -1.88 -13.42
N ALA A 568 9.34 -1.65 -12.21
CA ALA A 568 9.26 -2.68 -11.18
C ALA A 568 8.30 -3.83 -11.56
N VAL A 569 7.23 -3.53 -12.31
CA VAL A 569 6.36 -4.56 -12.87
C VAL A 569 7.07 -5.33 -13.99
N ASP A 570 7.89 -4.67 -14.82
CA ASP A 570 8.75 -5.37 -15.79
C ASP A 570 9.69 -6.35 -15.10
N TYR A 571 10.25 -5.96 -13.96
CA TYR A 571 11.13 -6.81 -13.17
C TYR A 571 10.39 -8.07 -12.72
N LEU A 572 9.20 -7.89 -12.14
CA LEU A 572 8.36 -9.00 -11.72
C LEU A 572 8.06 -9.92 -12.92
N HIS A 573 7.70 -9.36 -14.07
CA HIS A 573 7.40 -10.15 -15.26
C HIS A 573 8.60 -10.98 -15.73
N CYS A 574 9.79 -10.40 -15.81
CA CYS A 574 11.02 -11.12 -16.14
C CYS A 574 11.30 -12.24 -15.14
N LEU A 575 11.22 -11.95 -13.83
CA LEU A 575 11.44 -12.92 -12.77
C LEU A 575 10.48 -14.11 -12.87
N LEU A 576 9.20 -13.83 -13.10
CA LEU A 576 8.16 -14.84 -13.25
C LEU A 576 8.35 -15.70 -14.51
N VAL A 577 8.77 -15.09 -15.63
CA VAL A 577 9.04 -15.81 -16.89
C VAL A 577 10.26 -16.72 -16.76
N PHE A 578 11.36 -16.24 -16.17
CA PHE A 578 12.53 -17.08 -15.92
C PHE A 578 12.21 -18.24 -14.96
N MET A 579 11.43 -17.97 -13.92
CA MET A 579 10.95 -19.03 -13.02
C MET A 579 10.07 -20.04 -13.73
N ALA A 580 9.11 -19.59 -14.55
CA ALA A 580 8.27 -20.50 -15.33
C ALA A 580 9.09 -21.35 -16.31
N TRP A 581 10.10 -20.75 -16.95
CA TRP A 581 11.04 -21.46 -17.81
C TRP A 581 11.85 -22.52 -17.06
N LEU A 582 12.43 -22.18 -15.90
CA LEU A 582 13.21 -23.13 -15.09
C LEU A 582 12.34 -24.27 -14.54
N ILE A 583 11.15 -23.94 -14.00
CA ILE A 583 10.19 -24.94 -13.53
C ILE A 583 9.87 -25.94 -14.66
N LYS A 584 9.62 -25.43 -15.88
CA LYS A 584 9.33 -26.27 -17.04
C LYS A 584 10.55 -27.08 -17.49
N LYS A 585 11.74 -26.48 -17.53
CA LYS A 585 12.97 -27.11 -18.00
C LYS A 585 13.39 -28.30 -17.12
N TYR A 586 13.22 -28.15 -15.80
CA TYR A 586 13.58 -29.18 -14.81
C TYR A 586 12.35 -29.94 -14.30
N SER A 587 11.20 -29.81 -14.97
CA SER A 587 9.94 -30.47 -14.59
C SER A 587 9.57 -30.34 -13.11
N LEU A 588 9.98 -29.23 -12.45
CA LEU A 588 9.82 -29.06 -11.01
C LEU A 588 8.34 -29.07 -10.65
N ARG A 589 7.98 -29.82 -9.61
CA ARG A 589 6.60 -29.87 -9.12
C ARG A 589 6.28 -28.61 -8.31
N ALA A 590 6.13 -27.50 -9.02
CA ALA A 590 5.92 -26.18 -8.44
C ALA A 590 4.96 -25.32 -9.28
N ARG A 591 4.31 -24.36 -8.63
CA ARG A 591 3.50 -23.34 -9.30
C ARG A 591 3.60 -22.00 -8.58
N LEU A 592 3.39 -20.92 -9.32
CA LEU A 592 3.22 -19.59 -8.72
C LEU A 592 2.00 -19.62 -7.78
N CYS A 593 2.18 -19.16 -6.54
CA CYS A 593 1.12 -19.03 -5.56
C CYS A 593 0.58 -17.60 -5.54
N ILE A 594 1.44 -16.63 -5.26
CA ILE A 594 1.08 -15.21 -5.23
C ILE A 594 2.33 -14.33 -5.42
N SER A 595 2.13 -13.15 -5.99
CA SER A 595 3.12 -12.07 -5.99
C SER A 595 2.54 -10.86 -5.25
N ILE A 596 3.13 -10.47 -4.12
CA ILE A 596 2.67 -9.36 -3.27
C ILE A 596 3.74 -8.29 -3.26
N HIS A 597 3.49 -7.14 -3.91
CA HIS A 597 4.49 -6.09 -4.04
C HIS A 597 5.79 -6.60 -4.70
N ASP A 598 6.89 -6.62 -3.95
CA ASP A 598 8.24 -7.08 -4.26
C ASP A 598 8.51 -8.54 -3.81
N GLU A 599 7.51 -9.20 -3.22
CA GLU A 599 7.56 -10.58 -2.75
C GLU A 599 6.94 -11.54 -3.79
N VAL A 600 7.65 -12.62 -4.12
CA VAL A 600 7.10 -13.72 -4.93
C VAL A 600 7.12 -15.01 -4.14
N ARG A 601 6.02 -15.77 -4.20
CA ARG A 601 5.84 -17.03 -3.47
C ARG A 601 5.34 -18.12 -4.42
N TYR A 602 6.00 -19.26 -4.37
CA TYR A 602 5.71 -20.46 -5.15
C TYR A 602 5.29 -21.57 -4.20
N LEU A 603 4.28 -22.34 -4.59
CA LEU A 603 3.92 -23.58 -3.91
C LEU A 603 4.64 -24.72 -4.62
N CYS A 604 5.47 -25.49 -3.91
CA CYS A 604 6.18 -26.62 -4.48
C CYS A 604 6.15 -27.86 -3.58
N ASP A 605 6.40 -29.02 -4.17
CA ASP A 605 6.65 -30.25 -3.43
C ASP A 605 7.91 -30.05 -2.56
N GLN A 606 7.85 -30.46 -1.29
CA GLN A 606 8.93 -30.20 -0.34
C GLN A 606 10.25 -30.84 -0.76
N ARG A 607 10.20 -31.93 -1.54
CA ARG A 607 11.38 -32.63 -2.08
C ARG A 607 12.16 -31.80 -3.10
N CYS A 608 11.53 -30.81 -3.73
CA CYS A 608 12.19 -29.92 -4.70
C CYS A 608 12.42 -28.51 -4.16
N ALA A 609 12.21 -28.26 -2.86
CA ALA A 609 12.31 -26.92 -2.27
C ALA A 609 13.69 -26.28 -2.46
N ASP A 610 14.76 -27.05 -2.27
CA ASP A 610 16.14 -26.54 -2.40
C ASP A 610 16.47 -26.18 -3.87
N GLN A 611 16.02 -27.00 -4.82
CA GLN A 611 16.14 -26.69 -6.26
C GLN A 611 15.30 -25.49 -6.67
N MET A 612 14.09 -25.34 -6.09
CA MET A 612 13.24 -24.17 -6.29
C MET A 612 13.88 -22.89 -5.74
N ALA A 613 14.57 -22.98 -4.61
CA ALA A 613 15.32 -21.85 -4.06
C ALA A 613 16.48 -21.43 -4.97
N LEU A 614 17.21 -22.41 -5.53
CA LEU A 614 18.25 -22.16 -6.53
C LEU A 614 17.68 -21.54 -7.81
N ALA A 615 16.56 -22.07 -8.33
CA ALA A 615 15.88 -21.53 -9.50
C ALA A 615 15.47 -20.07 -9.29
N LEU A 616 15.02 -19.72 -8.09
CA LEU A 616 14.63 -18.35 -7.75
C LEU A 616 15.84 -17.40 -7.72
N GLN A 617 16.96 -17.83 -7.14
CA GLN A 617 18.22 -17.07 -7.18
C GLN A 617 18.71 -16.82 -8.61
N ILE A 618 18.72 -17.87 -9.44
CA ILE A 618 19.11 -17.77 -10.86
C ILE A 618 18.16 -16.83 -11.63
N SER A 619 16.86 -16.93 -11.38
CA SER A 619 15.87 -16.07 -12.05
C SER A 619 16.08 -14.60 -11.70
N ASN A 620 16.46 -14.30 -10.46
CA ASN A 620 16.79 -12.93 -10.04
C ASN A 620 18.08 -12.43 -10.70
N LEU A 621 19.12 -13.26 -10.74
CA LEU A 621 20.37 -12.97 -11.44
C LEU A 621 20.11 -12.63 -12.91
N LEU A 622 19.37 -13.49 -13.62
CA LEU A 622 19.01 -13.27 -15.03
C LEU A 622 18.17 -12.01 -15.23
N THR A 623 17.22 -11.75 -14.32
CA THR A 623 16.39 -10.55 -14.36
C THR A 623 17.25 -9.29 -14.21
N ARG A 624 18.15 -9.26 -13.22
CA ARG A 624 19.03 -8.11 -12.99
C ARG A 624 20.05 -7.90 -14.10
N ALA A 625 20.58 -8.99 -14.65
CA ALA A 625 21.48 -8.94 -15.81
C ALA A 625 20.76 -8.39 -17.04
N LEU A 626 19.53 -8.84 -17.32
CA LEU A 626 18.73 -8.32 -18.43
C LEU A 626 18.43 -6.82 -18.26
N PHE A 627 18.09 -6.38 -17.05
CA PHE A 627 17.87 -4.97 -16.73
C PHE A 627 19.12 -4.11 -16.98
N ALA A 628 20.29 -4.56 -16.50
CA ALA A 628 21.55 -3.88 -16.73
C ALA A 628 21.86 -3.81 -18.23
N PHE A 629 21.73 -4.94 -18.94
CA PHE A 629 22.01 -5.05 -20.36
C PHE A 629 21.13 -4.13 -21.21
N GLN A 630 19.82 -4.07 -20.94
CA GLN A 630 18.89 -3.19 -21.66
C GLN A 630 19.19 -1.70 -21.46
N LEU A 631 19.83 -1.34 -20.35
CA LEU A 631 20.29 0.02 -20.05
C LEU A 631 21.74 0.27 -20.50
N GLY A 632 22.32 -0.63 -21.31
CA GLY A 632 23.66 -0.48 -21.89
C GLY A 632 24.82 -0.84 -20.95
N MET A 633 24.54 -1.52 -19.83
CA MET A 633 25.55 -1.96 -18.87
C MET A 633 25.79 -3.47 -19.02
N HIS A 634 27.05 -3.86 -19.25
CA HIS A 634 27.41 -5.26 -19.49
C HIS A 634 27.85 -6.03 -18.24
N ASP A 635 28.04 -5.32 -17.12
CA ASP A 635 28.44 -5.90 -15.84
C ASP A 635 27.31 -5.82 -14.81
N LEU A 636 27.20 -6.86 -13.97
CA LEU A 636 26.30 -6.90 -12.82
C LEU A 636 27.11 -7.13 -11.53
N PRO A 637 27.09 -6.18 -10.57
CA PRO A 637 27.78 -6.37 -9.29
C PRO A 637 27.20 -7.55 -8.50
N GLU A 638 28.07 -8.31 -7.83
CA GLU A 638 27.69 -9.47 -7.03
C GLU A 638 26.72 -9.09 -5.88
N SER A 639 26.92 -7.94 -5.26
CA SER A 639 26.10 -7.46 -4.13
C SER A 639 24.61 -7.30 -4.47
N VAL A 640 24.29 -7.16 -5.76
CA VAL A 640 22.92 -7.08 -6.26
C VAL A 640 22.48 -8.35 -6.97
N ALA A 641 23.36 -9.29 -7.31
CA ALA A 641 23.03 -10.43 -8.15
C ALA A 641 21.98 -11.36 -7.52
N TYR A 642 22.08 -11.60 -6.22
CA TYR A 642 21.28 -12.57 -5.49
C TYR A 642 20.31 -11.89 -4.52
N PHE A 643 19.24 -12.61 -4.17
CA PHE A 643 18.42 -12.25 -3.00
C PHE A 643 19.25 -12.38 -1.74
N SER A 644 19.00 -11.51 -0.75
CA SER A 644 19.58 -11.64 0.59
C SER A 644 19.30 -13.03 1.17
N SER A 645 18.08 -13.53 0.97
CA SER A 645 17.69 -14.89 1.32
C SER A 645 16.52 -15.39 0.49
N VAL A 646 16.35 -16.70 0.46
CA VAL A 646 15.12 -17.37 -0.01
C VAL A 646 14.48 -18.09 1.17
N GLU A 647 13.21 -17.79 1.42
CA GLU A 647 12.44 -18.38 2.50
C GLU A 647 11.72 -19.65 2.04
N VAL A 648 11.73 -20.66 2.91
CA VAL A 648 11.01 -21.93 2.75
C VAL A 648 10.15 -22.17 3.99
N ASP A 649 8.84 -22.22 3.84
CA ASP A 649 7.89 -22.27 4.95
C ASP A 649 6.65 -23.10 4.61
N THR A 650 5.93 -23.62 5.60
CA THR A 650 4.62 -24.26 5.41
C THR A 650 3.48 -23.24 5.45
N CYS A 651 3.74 -22.00 5.86
CA CYS A 651 2.76 -20.92 5.91
C CYS A 651 3.24 -19.65 5.21
N LEU A 652 2.30 -18.79 4.80
CA LEU A 652 2.61 -17.55 4.11
C LEU A 652 2.93 -16.42 5.09
N ARG A 653 4.19 -16.31 5.53
CA ARG A 653 4.69 -15.17 6.31
C ARG A 653 5.94 -14.56 5.69
N LYS A 654 6.19 -13.28 6.00
CA LYS A 654 7.34 -12.55 5.46
C LYS A 654 8.66 -13.04 6.05
N ASP A 655 8.70 -13.17 7.37
CA ASP A 655 9.86 -13.67 8.10
C ASP A 655 9.55 -15.08 8.63
N PRO A 656 10.26 -16.12 8.17
CA PRO A 656 9.98 -17.50 8.54
C PRO A 656 10.26 -17.80 10.02
N SER A 657 11.07 -16.97 10.69
CA SER A 657 11.36 -17.09 12.12
C SER A 657 10.29 -16.46 13.01
N ASN A 658 9.43 -15.62 12.43
CA ASN A 658 8.41 -14.89 13.16
C ASN A 658 7.19 -15.78 13.45
N ASP A 659 6.93 -16.01 14.73
CA ASP A 659 5.82 -16.80 15.22
C ASP A 659 4.46 -16.08 15.14
N CYS A 660 4.42 -14.86 14.57
CA CYS A 660 3.22 -14.06 14.31
C CYS A 660 2.34 -13.85 15.55
N LYS A 661 2.98 -13.51 16.68
CA LYS A 661 2.30 -13.12 17.92
C LYS A 661 1.60 -11.77 17.76
N THR A 662 0.29 -11.77 17.94
CA THR A 662 -0.60 -10.62 17.74
C THR A 662 -1.72 -10.66 18.80
N PRO A 663 -2.54 -9.59 18.95
CA PRO A 663 -3.61 -9.61 19.94
C PRO A 663 -4.64 -10.74 19.73
N SER A 664 -4.85 -11.18 18.49
CA SER A 664 -5.73 -12.32 18.14
C SER A 664 -5.04 -13.68 18.20
N ASN A 665 -3.71 -13.71 18.34
CA ASN A 665 -2.91 -14.93 18.43
C ASN A 665 -1.76 -14.70 19.45
N PRO A 666 -2.08 -14.62 20.75
CA PRO A 666 -1.11 -14.19 21.76
C PRO A 666 0.03 -15.20 21.98
N ASP A 667 -0.28 -16.49 21.87
CA ASP A 667 0.69 -17.56 22.11
C ASP A 667 1.57 -17.85 20.88
N GLY A 668 1.12 -17.46 19.69
CA GLY A 668 1.85 -17.61 18.43
C GLY A 668 1.42 -18.84 17.62
N LEU A 669 1.89 -18.91 16.37
CA LEU A 669 1.48 -19.96 15.43
C LEU A 669 1.92 -21.36 15.86
N GLU A 670 3.09 -21.46 16.49
CA GLU A 670 3.65 -22.73 16.95
C GLU A 670 2.77 -23.37 18.03
N ILE A 671 2.37 -22.60 19.05
CA ILE A 671 1.57 -23.11 20.17
C ILE A 671 0.10 -23.26 19.77
N THR A 672 -0.49 -22.24 19.14
CA THR A 672 -1.93 -22.19 18.88
C THR A 672 -2.36 -23.06 17.70
N TYR A 673 -1.53 -23.13 16.64
CA TYR A 673 -1.88 -23.80 15.39
C TYR A 673 -0.95 -24.96 15.02
N ASN A 674 0.05 -25.27 15.85
CA ASN A 674 1.07 -26.28 15.58
C ASN A 674 1.80 -26.06 14.24
N ILE A 675 2.07 -24.79 13.89
CA ILE A 675 2.81 -24.42 12.68
C ILE A 675 4.23 -24.05 13.09
N PRO A 676 5.25 -24.86 12.73
CA PRO A 676 6.63 -24.59 13.11
C PRO A 676 7.20 -23.36 12.37
N LYS A 677 8.36 -22.89 12.83
CA LYS A 677 9.14 -21.86 12.12
C LYS A 677 9.67 -22.40 10.80
N GLY A 678 9.70 -21.52 9.79
CA GLY A 678 10.27 -21.83 8.48
C GLY A 678 11.80 -21.69 8.50
N ARG A 679 12.39 -21.76 7.30
CA ARG A 679 13.83 -21.65 7.07
C ARG A 679 14.11 -20.51 6.09
N SER A 680 15.28 -19.91 6.23
CA SER A 680 15.77 -18.87 5.32
C SER A 680 17.17 -19.29 4.88
N PHE A 681 17.42 -19.28 3.57
CA PHE A 681 18.68 -19.75 2.99
C PHE A 681 19.34 -18.65 2.15
N THR A 682 20.63 -18.45 2.40
CA THR A 682 21.53 -17.65 1.57
C THR A 682 21.90 -18.40 0.30
N ILE A 683 22.43 -17.69 -0.71
CA ILE A 683 22.90 -18.33 -1.94
C ILE A 683 23.97 -19.40 -1.69
N THR A 684 24.89 -19.16 -0.75
CA THR A 684 25.94 -20.12 -0.37
C THR A 684 25.35 -21.42 0.19
N GLU A 685 24.41 -21.32 1.12
CA GLU A 685 23.74 -22.49 1.70
C GLU A 685 22.91 -23.25 0.65
N ILE A 686 22.28 -22.54 -0.29
CA ILE A 686 21.54 -23.16 -1.39
C ILE A 686 22.48 -23.95 -2.30
N ILE A 687 23.65 -23.40 -2.65
CA ILE A 687 24.64 -24.09 -3.49
C ILE A 687 25.14 -25.36 -2.79
N GLU A 688 25.45 -25.28 -1.50
CA GLU A 688 25.88 -26.46 -0.72
C GLU A 688 24.82 -27.57 -0.71
N ARG A 689 23.53 -27.20 -0.55
CA ARG A 689 22.41 -28.15 -0.53
C ARG A 689 22.11 -28.79 -1.89
N THR A 690 22.36 -28.06 -2.97
CA THR A 690 22.01 -28.48 -4.34
C THR A 690 23.20 -29.01 -5.13
N GLY A 691 24.42 -28.91 -4.59
CA GLY A 691 25.65 -29.14 -5.36
C GLY A 691 25.83 -28.14 -6.51
N GLY A 692 25.10 -27.01 -6.49
CA GLY A 692 25.12 -26.01 -7.56
C GLY A 692 24.42 -26.44 -8.86
N ALA A 693 23.64 -27.53 -8.84
CA ALA A 693 22.94 -28.05 -10.01
C ALA A 693 21.42 -28.17 -9.76
N MET A 694 20.67 -28.18 -10.85
CA MET A 694 19.25 -28.55 -10.86
C MET A 694 19.09 -29.79 -11.73
N GLU A 695 18.23 -30.71 -11.30
CA GLU A 695 17.94 -31.96 -12.00
C GLU A 695 16.44 -32.06 -12.26
N PRO A 696 16.01 -32.76 -13.32
CA PRO A 696 14.60 -33.03 -13.54
C PRO A 696 13.95 -33.67 -12.31
N PHE A 697 12.80 -33.14 -11.88
CA PHE A 697 12.09 -33.70 -10.72
C PHE A 697 11.63 -35.13 -10.99
N ASP A 698 12.13 -36.07 -10.20
CA ASP A 698 11.70 -37.46 -10.23
C ASP A 698 10.43 -37.65 -9.37
N SER A 699 9.30 -37.90 -10.04
CA SER A 699 8.03 -38.16 -9.36
C SER A 699 7.98 -39.51 -8.63
N GLU A 700 8.83 -40.47 -8.99
CA GLU A 700 8.89 -41.83 -8.45
C GLU A 700 9.88 -41.98 -7.29
N ALA A 701 10.78 -41.01 -7.10
CA ALA A 701 11.68 -40.96 -5.96
C ALA A 701 10.89 -40.95 -4.64
N ARG A 702 11.03 -42.03 -3.86
CA ARG A 702 10.46 -42.15 -2.51
C ARG A 702 11.02 -41.04 -1.61
N GLU A 703 10.21 -40.59 -0.65
CA GLU A 703 10.70 -39.70 0.42
C GLU A 703 11.99 -40.28 1.01
N PRO A 704 13.10 -39.51 1.08
CA PRO A 704 14.21 -39.93 1.91
C PRO A 704 13.66 -40.10 3.33
N ALA A 705 13.88 -41.27 3.92
CA ALA A 705 13.45 -41.58 5.28
C ALA A 705 13.91 -40.43 6.19
N THR A 706 12.97 -39.62 6.67
CA THR A 706 13.25 -38.56 7.62
C THR A 706 13.81 -39.22 8.87
N ASN A 707 15.10 -39.04 9.11
CA ASN A 707 15.68 -39.25 10.43
C ASN A 707 14.94 -38.32 11.38
N VAL A 708 14.04 -38.89 12.18
CA VAL A 708 13.49 -38.27 13.38
C VAL A 708 14.65 -38.08 14.34
N ILE A 709 15.04 -36.82 14.57
CA ILE A 709 15.72 -36.37 15.80
C ILE A 709 15.10 -35.04 16.20
#